data_AF-A0A7C2JX78-F1
#
_entry.id   AF-A0A7C2JX78-F1
#
_cell.length_a   1.000
_cell.length_b   1.000
_cell.length_c   1.000
_cell.angle_alpha   90.00
_cell.angle_beta   90.00
_cell.angle_gamma   90.00
#
_symmetry.space_group_name_H-M   'P 1'
#
loop_
_entity.id
_entity.type
_entity.pdbx_description
1 polymer ?
#
loop_
_entity_poly.entity_id
_entity_poly.type
_entity_poly.pdbx_seq_one_letter_code
_entity_poly.pdbx_strand_id
1 'polypeptide(L)'
;MLAAALSACSGGSGADVEELPGLPGSGPTSNYNGPAPATQDVQQFKLNLWDNIQASNRCGNCHSETGGQTPMFARHDDINLAYTAANGVVTLASPQDSMMVTKVGGGHNCWLGSAAACGDILTTWITNWAGGTSSTAARKIELEPPVLRDPGQSKNFPADQGALFSTTVYPLLEQHCSECHASATSIKQQPFFAEGPPSDLDAVALAYEAAKSKMNLDDAAISRFVVRLRNESHNCWTASCTNDANAMQAAIQAFSDQVVPTAVDPLLVTSKATTLYEGTIASGGNRYEANVIALYEFKTGQDCGTSITGACSIAYDTSGVDPAMDLTLSGNVQWFGGWGLNFAGGKAQAQTSASAKLKNLILQTGEYSIEAWVVPGNVVQEDMRIVSYSASLTNRNFNLGQTMYNYDFFNRTDLTSANGDPQLSTPDADEVLQATLQHVVATFHPVTGRKIYVNGVLAASLDPAPGGTITNWDNSYAFVLGNEVSGNRMWNGVIRLVAIHNRELTQAQIVQNFEAGVGEKFFLMFGVEELTNVPDSFIVIEAAQFDSYGYLFRRPFFISLDGTAQPDGIDVRGMRVGLNGAEARVGQAFSYVDTRITSTEYSAATGQTLLNLGTVLPLEKGPDEDEFFLTFDQLGANTYNRPPIPDPPVPAPEILDPVSVIGVRTFDEISATMAEITGVSQNEPGVVATLDEVRQSLPAVPTLEAYLSSHQAAIGQLAVEYCHALMETSSLRGAMFPGFDFDAAPAAAFANENALFDPLLNRVLGATQLGHQPDKIFVRDELSDLVNGVGDPARPGLVNAIPAGEANDAARTRSIAKGVCAAVIGSAAMLIQ
;
A
#
# COMPACT_ATOMS: atom_id res chain seq x y z
N MET A 1 -61.04 -30.67 19.66
CA MET A 1 -61.03 -29.80 18.45
C MET A 1 -60.64 -28.41 18.91
N LEU A 2 -59.35 -28.07 18.74
CA LEU A 2 -58.82 -27.05 17.81
C LEU A 2 -59.23 -25.63 18.23
N ALA A 3 -58.38 -24.86 18.92
CA ALA A 3 -57.15 -24.17 18.47
C ALA A 3 -57.42 -22.79 17.87
N ALA A 4 -56.91 -21.75 18.53
CA ALA A 4 -56.56 -20.46 17.94
C ALA A 4 -55.47 -19.81 18.81
N ALA A 5 -54.26 -19.72 18.29
CA ALA A 5 -53.25 -18.76 18.74
C ALA A 5 -52.56 -18.23 17.47
N LEU A 6 -52.65 -16.92 17.28
CA LEU A 6 -52.08 -16.16 16.18
C LEU A 6 -50.54 -16.08 16.32
N SER A 7 -49.84 -16.32 15.22
CA SER A 7 -48.50 -15.77 14.97
C SER A 7 -48.35 -15.49 13.47
N ALA A 8 -48.13 -14.22 13.14
CA ALA A 8 -47.88 -13.67 11.81
C ALA A 8 -47.17 -12.31 12.05
N CYS A 9 -46.12 -11.84 11.40
CA CYS A 9 -45.33 -12.23 10.24
C CYS A 9 -43.89 -11.69 10.45
N SER A 10 -42.85 -12.40 10.02
CA SER A 10 -41.58 -11.76 9.63
C SER A 10 -41.37 -12.02 8.14
N GLY A 11 -41.29 -10.95 7.36
CA GLY A 11 -41.19 -10.97 5.91
C GLY A 11 -39.75 -11.27 5.48
N GLY A 12 -39.61 -12.23 4.57
CA GLY A 12 -38.36 -12.58 3.93
C GLY A 12 -37.92 -11.51 2.92
N SER A 13 -36.62 -11.22 2.91
CA SER A 13 -35.93 -10.57 1.80
C SER A 13 -35.46 -11.66 0.83
N GLY A 14 -36.15 -11.79 -0.31
CA GLY A 14 -35.84 -12.75 -1.37
C GLY A 14 -34.59 -12.37 -2.17
N ALA A 15 -33.43 -12.80 -1.68
CA ALA A 15 -32.29 -13.12 -2.52
C ALA A 15 -31.94 -14.58 -2.21
N ASP A 16 -32.23 -15.48 -3.14
CA ASP A 16 -31.93 -16.90 -2.99
C ASP A 16 -30.41 -17.09 -3.01
N VAL A 17 -29.86 -17.68 -1.94
CA VAL A 17 -28.52 -18.25 -1.97
C VAL A 17 -28.61 -19.48 -2.86
N GLU A 18 -28.06 -19.41 -4.07
CA GLU A 18 -27.98 -20.60 -4.93
C GLU A 18 -27.04 -21.63 -4.27
N GLU A 19 -27.64 -22.75 -3.86
CA GLU A 19 -26.93 -23.93 -3.39
C GLU A 19 -26.16 -24.54 -4.58
N LEU A 20 -24.83 -24.52 -4.51
CA LEU A 20 -23.99 -25.21 -5.50
C LEU A 20 -24.21 -26.73 -5.36
N PRO A 21 -24.52 -27.48 -6.44
CA PRO A 21 -24.82 -28.91 -6.36
C PRO A 21 -23.65 -29.73 -5.77
N GLY A 22 -23.99 -30.63 -4.83
CA GLY A 22 -23.03 -31.31 -3.97
C GLY A 22 -22.19 -32.42 -4.62
N LEU A 23 -20.98 -32.58 -4.08
CA LEU A 23 -20.25 -33.84 -3.99
C LEU A 23 -20.30 -34.33 -2.53
N PRO A 24 -20.26 -35.65 -2.26
CA PRO A 24 -20.54 -36.19 -0.94
C PRO A 24 -19.44 -35.85 0.08
N GLY A 25 -19.73 -34.93 0.99
CA GLY A 25 -18.89 -34.58 2.13
C GLY A 25 -19.36 -35.25 3.42
N SER A 26 -18.82 -36.42 3.72
CA SER A 26 -18.76 -36.94 5.10
C SER A 26 -17.31 -37.31 5.37
N GLY A 27 -16.68 -36.62 6.32
CA GLY A 27 -15.35 -37.00 6.81
C GLY A 27 -15.35 -38.48 7.23
N PRO A 28 -14.22 -39.19 7.06
CA PRO A 28 -14.21 -40.62 7.22
C PRO A 28 -14.47 -41.02 8.67
N THR A 29 -15.48 -41.87 8.89
CA THR A 29 -15.70 -42.55 10.17
C THR A 29 -14.52 -43.50 10.44
N SER A 30 -13.85 -43.37 11.58
CA SER A 30 -12.76 -44.26 12.01
C SER A 30 -13.25 -45.71 12.07
N ASN A 31 -12.86 -46.52 11.08
CA ASN A 31 -13.10 -47.97 11.03
C ASN A 31 -12.00 -48.78 11.75
N TYR A 32 -11.30 -48.15 12.70
CA TYR A 32 -10.20 -48.79 13.42
C TYR A 32 -10.69 -49.90 14.36
N ASN A 33 -10.23 -51.13 14.13
CA ASN A 33 -10.65 -52.31 14.90
C ASN A 33 -9.48 -53.02 15.60
N GLY A 34 -8.30 -52.39 15.64
CA GLY A 34 -7.06 -52.97 16.16
C GLY A 34 -6.73 -52.63 17.64
N PRO A 35 -5.55 -53.05 18.13
CA PRO A 35 -5.08 -52.73 19.49
C PRO A 35 -4.86 -51.23 19.72
N ALA A 36 -4.84 -50.78 20.98
CA ALA A 36 -4.55 -49.36 21.28
C ALA A 36 -3.11 -48.97 20.85
N PRO A 37 -2.84 -47.67 20.59
CA PRO A 37 -1.49 -47.16 20.39
C PRO A 37 -0.54 -47.54 21.53
N ALA A 38 0.62 -48.13 21.21
CA ALA A 38 1.58 -48.61 22.21
C ALA A 38 2.41 -47.49 22.86
N THR A 39 2.54 -46.34 22.19
CA THR A 39 3.28 -45.17 22.69
C THR A 39 2.52 -43.88 22.41
N GLN A 40 2.92 -42.80 23.07
CA GLN A 40 2.39 -41.46 22.78
C GLN A 40 2.65 -41.05 21.32
N ASP A 41 3.79 -41.43 20.75
CA ASP A 41 4.11 -41.13 19.36
C ASP A 41 3.19 -41.89 18.38
N VAL A 42 2.90 -43.17 18.63
CA VAL A 42 1.90 -43.92 17.85
C VAL A 42 0.51 -43.26 17.96
N GLN A 43 0.16 -42.70 19.12
CA GLN A 43 -1.08 -41.94 19.30
C GLN A 43 -1.07 -40.64 18.49
N GLN A 44 0.06 -39.93 18.42
CA GLN A 44 0.18 -38.72 17.59
C GLN A 44 0.14 -39.03 16.09
N PHE A 45 0.82 -40.09 15.65
CA PHE A 45 0.69 -40.62 14.29
C PHE A 45 -0.77 -40.91 13.94
N LYS A 46 -1.47 -41.59 14.87
CA LYS A 46 -2.88 -41.94 14.65
C LYS A 46 -3.73 -40.70 14.39
N LEU A 47 -3.67 -39.73 15.31
CA LEU A 47 -4.51 -38.53 15.30
C LEU A 47 -4.19 -37.59 14.14
N ASN A 48 -2.91 -37.42 13.80
CA ASN A 48 -2.49 -36.37 12.89
C ASN A 48 -2.29 -36.85 11.45
N LEU A 49 -2.00 -38.14 11.23
CA LEU A 49 -1.77 -38.69 9.90
C LEU A 49 -2.72 -39.84 9.55
N TRP A 50 -2.77 -40.90 10.36
CA TRP A 50 -3.51 -42.12 10.02
C TRP A 50 -5.01 -41.88 9.85
N ASP A 51 -5.65 -41.20 10.81
CA ASP A 51 -7.09 -40.91 10.77
C ASP A 51 -7.49 -40.18 9.46
N ASN A 52 -6.56 -39.38 8.91
CA ASN A 52 -6.73 -38.62 7.68
C ASN A 52 -6.51 -39.46 6.41
N ILE A 53 -5.54 -40.38 6.39
CA ILE A 53 -5.15 -41.11 5.16
C ILE A 53 -5.84 -42.46 4.98
N GLN A 54 -6.41 -43.05 6.04
CA GLN A 54 -6.99 -44.40 6.03
C GLN A 54 -8.25 -44.54 5.18
N ALA A 55 -8.90 -43.44 4.82
CA ALA A 55 -10.10 -43.49 4.02
C ALA A 55 -9.85 -44.10 2.62
N SER A 56 -10.87 -44.79 2.08
CA SER A 56 -10.80 -45.44 0.76
C SER A 56 -10.74 -44.46 -0.42
N ASN A 57 -11.09 -43.20 -0.22
CA ASN A 57 -10.88 -42.14 -1.21
C ASN A 57 -9.46 -41.53 -1.14
N ARG A 58 -8.58 -42.05 -0.27
CA ARG A 58 -7.20 -41.62 -0.08
C ARG A 58 -6.27 -42.85 -0.10
N CYS A 59 -5.32 -42.94 0.84
CA CYS A 59 -4.28 -43.97 0.82
C CYS A 59 -4.79 -45.36 1.24
N GLY A 60 -5.82 -45.44 2.08
CA GLY A 60 -6.29 -46.71 2.66
C GLY A 60 -6.89 -47.70 1.66
N ASN A 61 -7.24 -47.26 0.45
CA ASN A 61 -7.66 -48.18 -0.61
C ASN A 61 -6.54 -49.10 -1.09
N CYS A 62 -5.29 -48.64 -1.02
CA CYS A 62 -4.12 -49.37 -1.52
C CYS A 62 -3.20 -49.82 -0.38
N HIS A 63 -2.94 -48.95 0.59
CA HIS A 63 -1.93 -49.13 1.64
C HIS A 63 -2.51 -49.69 2.95
N SER A 64 -3.61 -50.43 2.88
CA SER A 64 -4.22 -51.15 4.01
C SER A 64 -4.07 -52.68 3.87
N GLU A 65 -4.44 -53.41 4.91
CA GLU A 65 -4.52 -54.88 4.91
C GLU A 65 -5.49 -55.43 3.85
N THR A 66 -6.48 -54.63 3.43
CA THR A 66 -7.42 -54.99 2.36
C THR A 66 -6.90 -54.58 0.98
N GLY A 67 -6.18 -53.46 0.87
CA GLY A 67 -5.57 -52.98 -0.38
C GLY A 67 -4.32 -53.75 -0.80
N GLY A 68 -3.56 -54.28 0.17
CA GLY A 68 -2.47 -55.23 -0.06
C GLY A 68 -1.15 -54.63 -0.58
N GLN A 69 -1.06 -53.31 -0.83
CA GLN A 69 0.17 -52.69 -1.30
C GLN A 69 1.11 -52.31 -0.15
N THR A 70 2.40 -52.60 -0.32
CA THR A 70 3.44 -52.25 0.66
C THR A 70 4.11 -50.91 0.31
N PRO A 71 4.50 -50.10 1.29
CA PRO A 71 4.30 -50.26 2.75
C PRO A 71 2.85 -50.01 3.19
N MET A 72 2.33 -50.81 4.13
CA MET A 72 0.92 -50.75 4.59
C MET A 72 0.71 -49.77 5.75
N PHE A 73 0.98 -48.49 5.51
CA PHE A 73 0.89 -47.44 6.53
C PHE A 73 -0.54 -46.95 6.84
N ALA A 74 -1.55 -47.38 6.07
CA ALA A 74 -2.95 -46.99 6.20
C ALA A 74 -3.86 -48.18 6.58
N ARG A 75 -3.30 -49.18 7.26
CA ARG A 75 -4.02 -50.39 7.72
C ARG A 75 -4.95 -50.13 8.92
N HIS A 76 -6.06 -50.85 9.01
CA HIS A 76 -7.12 -50.68 10.01
C HIS A 76 -7.08 -51.69 11.16
N ASP A 77 -6.30 -52.76 11.01
CA ASP A 77 -6.24 -53.89 11.93
C ASP A 77 -5.17 -53.74 13.04
N ASP A 78 -4.11 -52.95 12.81
CA ASP A 78 -3.10 -52.63 13.83
C ASP A 78 -2.36 -51.30 13.56
N ILE A 79 -2.62 -50.30 14.41
CA ILE A 79 -2.01 -48.98 14.33
C ILE A 79 -0.50 -48.98 14.59
N ASN A 80 0.01 -49.92 15.38
CA ASN A 80 1.44 -49.99 15.70
C ASN A 80 2.25 -50.51 14.50
N LEU A 81 1.66 -51.43 13.74
CA LEU A 81 2.23 -51.89 12.48
C LEU A 81 2.09 -50.83 11.38
N ALA A 82 0.99 -50.07 11.37
CA ALA A 82 0.80 -48.92 10.47
C ALA A 82 1.90 -47.86 10.70
N TYR A 83 2.13 -47.50 11.96
CA TYR A 83 3.18 -46.58 12.40
C TYR A 83 4.57 -47.06 11.97
N THR A 84 4.89 -48.34 12.16
CA THR A 84 6.18 -48.91 11.75
C THR A 84 6.39 -48.79 10.24
N ALA A 85 5.34 -49.02 9.44
CA ALA A 85 5.40 -48.85 7.99
C ALA A 85 5.51 -47.37 7.58
N ALA A 86 4.82 -46.45 8.27
CA ALA A 86 4.87 -45.02 8.00
C ALA A 86 6.27 -44.43 8.23
N ASN A 87 6.97 -44.85 9.29
CA ASN A 87 8.35 -44.42 9.57
C ASN A 87 9.37 -44.79 8.46
N GLY A 88 9.02 -45.69 7.54
CA GLY A 88 9.84 -45.99 6.36
C GLY A 88 9.66 -45.03 5.19
N VAL A 89 8.63 -44.18 5.21
CA VAL A 89 8.26 -43.27 4.11
C VAL A 89 8.01 -41.82 4.56
N VAL A 90 8.19 -41.53 5.85
CA VAL A 90 8.01 -40.21 6.47
C VAL A 90 9.30 -39.77 7.16
N THR A 91 9.66 -38.51 6.94
CA THR A 91 10.81 -37.85 7.57
C THR A 91 10.28 -36.76 8.51
N LEU A 92 10.16 -37.03 9.81
CA LEU A 92 9.59 -36.06 10.77
C LEU A 92 10.42 -34.78 10.93
N ALA A 93 11.74 -34.85 10.69
CA ALA A 93 12.63 -33.69 10.76
C ALA A 93 12.44 -32.73 9.56
N SER A 94 11.98 -33.26 8.42
CA SER A 94 11.62 -32.47 7.23
C SER A 94 10.36 -33.08 6.59
N PRO A 95 9.17 -32.73 7.11
CA PRO A 95 7.90 -33.31 6.65
C PRO A 95 7.70 -33.25 5.13
N GLN A 96 8.07 -32.14 4.51
CA GLN A 96 7.94 -31.91 3.06
C GLN A 96 8.78 -32.86 2.20
N ASP A 97 9.92 -33.34 2.71
CA ASP A 97 10.81 -34.27 2.01
C ASP A 97 10.41 -35.74 2.19
N SER A 98 9.35 -35.99 2.95
CA SER A 98 8.80 -37.33 3.13
C SER A 98 8.45 -37.94 1.78
N MET A 99 8.86 -39.19 1.53
CA MET A 99 8.51 -39.90 0.29
C MET A 99 7.00 -39.93 0.04
N MET A 100 6.20 -40.01 1.11
CA MET A 100 4.73 -39.90 1.01
C MET A 100 4.29 -38.57 0.39
N VAL A 101 4.89 -37.45 0.81
CA VAL A 101 4.60 -36.11 0.29
C VAL A 101 5.05 -36.00 -1.16
N THR A 102 6.31 -36.34 -1.48
CA THR A 102 6.84 -36.18 -2.84
C THR A 102 6.11 -37.05 -3.87
N LYS A 103 5.67 -38.26 -3.48
CA LYS A 103 4.85 -39.13 -4.35
C LYS A 103 3.47 -38.55 -4.64
N VAL A 104 2.74 -38.11 -3.62
CA VAL A 104 1.38 -37.59 -3.79
C VAL A 104 1.41 -36.20 -4.44
N GLY A 105 2.39 -35.37 -4.08
CA GLY A 105 2.70 -34.09 -4.74
C GLY A 105 3.04 -34.25 -6.22
N GLY A 106 3.65 -35.38 -6.60
CA GLY A 106 3.86 -35.79 -8.00
C GLY A 106 2.63 -36.40 -8.69
N GLY A 107 1.45 -36.37 -8.06
CA GLY A 107 0.17 -36.81 -8.63
C GLY A 107 -0.31 -38.21 -8.24
N HIS A 108 0.42 -38.95 -7.40
CA HIS A 108 0.01 -40.30 -7.00
C HIS A 108 -1.22 -40.27 -6.08
N ASN A 109 -2.39 -40.67 -6.58
CA ASN A 109 -3.64 -40.79 -5.80
C ASN A 109 -4.02 -39.50 -5.03
N CYS A 110 -3.72 -38.33 -5.60
CA CYS A 110 -4.24 -37.08 -5.06
C CYS A 110 -5.78 -37.05 -5.18
N TRP A 111 -6.45 -36.65 -4.11
CA TRP A 111 -7.91 -36.56 -4.01
C TRP A 111 -8.47 -35.17 -4.35
N LEU A 112 -7.59 -34.23 -4.72
CA LEU A 112 -7.91 -32.87 -5.14
C LEU A 112 -7.56 -32.66 -6.62
N GLY A 113 -8.00 -31.54 -7.19
CA GLY A 113 -7.62 -31.13 -8.54
C GLY A 113 -6.18 -30.61 -8.66
N SER A 114 -5.47 -30.42 -7.53
CA SER A 114 -4.07 -30.00 -7.47
C SER A 114 -3.24 -30.98 -6.66
N ALA A 115 -2.25 -31.61 -7.32
CA ALA A 115 -1.30 -32.52 -6.68
C ALA A 115 -0.45 -31.80 -5.63
N ALA A 116 -0.02 -30.56 -5.92
CA ALA A 116 0.69 -29.70 -4.98
C ALA A 116 -0.13 -29.49 -3.69
N ALA A 117 -1.43 -29.20 -3.79
CA ALA A 117 -2.30 -29.05 -2.61
C ALA A 117 -2.40 -30.34 -1.78
N CYS A 118 -2.49 -31.52 -2.42
CA CYS A 118 -2.44 -32.79 -1.69
C CYS A 118 -1.11 -32.98 -0.95
N GLY A 119 0.02 -32.59 -1.57
CA GLY A 119 1.34 -32.59 -0.96
C GLY A 119 1.46 -31.65 0.24
N ASP A 120 0.94 -30.42 0.11
CA ASP A 120 0.88 -29.44 1.21
C ASP A 120 0.06 -29.98 2.38
N ILE A 121 -1.12 -30.58 2.13
CA ILE A 121 -1.96 -31.16 3.19
C ILE A 121 -1.24 -32.32 3.91
N LEU A 122 -0.56 -33.20 3.18
CA LEU A 122 0.24 -34.26 3.80
C LEU A 122 1.39 -33.71 4.64
N THR A 123 2.04 -32.65 4.16
CA THR A 123 3.08 -31.94 4.90
C THR A 123 2.51 -31.39 6.21
N THR A 124 1.32 -30.78 6.19
CA THR A 124 0.61 -30.31 7.39
C THR A 124 0.35 -31.45 8.38
N TRP A 125 -0.20 -32.58 7.92
CA TRP A 125 -0.47 -33.75 8.76
C TRP A 125 0.80 -34.34 9.41
N ILE A 126 1.89 -34.46 8.64
CA ILE A 126 3.17 -34.95 9.14
C ILE A 126 3.82 -33.95 10.12
N THR A 127 3.70 -32.65 9.84
CA THR A 127 4.18 -31.58 10.74
C THR A 127 3.44 -31.64 12.09
N ASN A 128 2.13 -31.84 12.07
CA ASN A 128 1.34 -31.99 13.29
C ASN A 128 1.71 -33.27 14.07
N TRP A 129 2.00 -34.36 13.37
CA TRP A 129 2.53 -35.57 13.99
C TRP A 129 3.88 -35.29 14.68
N ALA A 130 4.83 -34.64 13.99
CA ALA A 130 6.11 -34.26 14.56
C ALA A 130 5.96 -33.34 15.79
N GLY A 131 5.12 -32.31 15.71
CA GLY A 131 4.85 -31.35 16.78
C GLY A 131 4.14 -31.94 18.01
N GLY A 132 3.40 -33.03 17.85
CA GLY A 132 2.78 -33.77 18.96
C GLY A 132 3.79 -34.44 19.91
N THR A 133 5.06 -34.58 19.49
CA THR A 133 6.16 -35.15 20.30
C THR A 133 7.11 -34.09 20.88
N SER A 134 7.03 -32.84 20.37
CA SER A 134 7.78 -31.67 20.83
C SER A 134 7.01 -30.41 20.47
N SER A 135 6.63 -29.59 21.45
CA SER A 135 5.82 -28.38 21.30
C SER A 135 6.47 -27.23 20.50
N THR A 136 7.49 -27.51 19.69
CA THR A 136 8.35 -26.53 19.00
C THR A 136 8.93 -27.05 17.68
N ALA A 137 8.29 -28.00 16.99
CA ALA A 137 8.72 -28.40 15.64
C ALA A 137 8.35 -27.31 14.61
N ALA A 138 9.04 -26.17 14.68
CA ALA A 138 9.11 -25.23 13.57
C ALA A 138 9.73 -25.94 12.37
N ARG A 139 9.21 -25.69 11.15
CA ARG A 139 9.89 -26.09 9.91
C ARG A 139 11.30 -25.48 9.93
N LYS A 140 12.34 -26.31 10.10
CA LYS A 140 13.72 -25.85 10.02
C LYS A 140 14.08 -25.80 8.54
N ILE A 141 14.39 -24.61 8.03
CA ILE A 141 14.84 -24.43 6.65
C ILE A 141 16.30 -24.88 6.59
N GLU A 142 16.59 -25.93 5.83
CA GLU A 142 17.95 -26.39 5.53
C GLU A 142 18.39 -25.74 4.23
N LEU A 143 19.50 -25.00 4.26
CA LEU A 143 20.03 -24.33 3.07
C LEU A 143 20.65 -25.36 2.13
N GLU A 144 20.18 -25.37 0.88
CA GLU A 144 20.72 -26.22 -0.17
C GLU A 144 21.51 -25.37 -1.17
N PRO A 145 22.78 -25.71 -1.45
CA PRO A 145 23.59 -24.93 -2.38
C PRO A 145 23.07 -25.08 -3.82
N PRO A 146 22.99 -23.98 -4.59
CA PRO A 146 22.54 -24.03 -5.98
C PRO A 146 23.63 -24.61 -6.89
N VAL A 147 23.26 -24.89 -8.14
CA VAL A 147 24.23 -25.23 -9.19
C VAL A 147 25.11 -24.01 -9.47
N LEU A 148 26.40 -24.11 -9.14
CA LEU A 148 27.34 -23.02 -9.37
C LEU A 148 27.53 -22.75 -10.87
N ARG A 149 27.26 -21.52 -11.28
CA ARG A 149 27.53 -21.02 -12.63
C ARG A 149 28.04 -19.59 -12.61
N ASP A 150 28.78 -19.22 -13.64
CA ASP A 150 29.18 -17.84 -13.86
C ASP A 150 28.00 -17.02 -14.43
N PRO A 151 27.93 -15.70 -14.16
CA PRO A 151 26.87 -14.85 -14.70
C PRO A 151 26.76 -14.90 -16.23
N GLY A 152 25.53 -14.90 -16.73
CA GLY A 152 25.18 -14.91 -18.14
C GLY A 152 25.38 -13.56 -18.86
N GLN A 153 24.79 -13.45 -20.06
CA GLN A 153 24.84 -12.24 -20.90
C GLN A 153 23.49 -11.50 -20.91
N SER A 154 23.51 -10.17 -20.92
CA SER A 154 22.32 -9.30 -21.09
C SER A 154 22.47 -8.35 -22.27
N LYS A 155 21.32 -7.93 -22.81
CA LYS A 155 21.25 -6.73 -23.64
C LYS A 155 21.49 -5.49 -22.79
N ASN A 156 22.66 -4.88 -22.96
CA ASN A 156 22.99 -3.62 -22.30
C ASN A 156 22.68 -2.44 -23.20
N PHE A 157 22.11 -1.37 -22.63
CA PHE A 157 21.92 -0.10 -23.33
C PHE A 157 23.23 0.37 -23.98
N PRO A 158 23.26 0.57 -25.32
CA PRO A 158 24.46 1.01 -26.02
C PRO A 158 25.06 2.31 -25.45
N ALA A 159 26.39 2.36 -25.34
CA ALA A 159 27.12 3.58 -25.02
C ALA A 159 27.30 4.47 -26.27
N ASP A 160 26.23 4.64 -27.07
CA ASP A 160 26.22 5.34 -28.36
C ASP A 160 25.65 6.76 -28.28
N GLN A 161 25.54 7.30 -27.06
CA GLN A 161 24.95 8.61 -26.75
C GLN A 161 23.50 8.75 -27.28
N GLY A 162 22.75 7.65 -27.33
CA GLY A 162 21.34 7.68 -27.73
C GLY A 162 21.14 7.66 -29.25
N ALA A 163 22.17 7.35 -30.05
CA ALA A 163 22.04 7.28 -31.50
C ALA A 163 20.97 6.26 -31.95
N LEU A 164 21.00 5.03 -31.42
CA LEU A 164 19.97 4.03 -31.70
C LEU A 164 18.60 4.46 -31.14
N PHE A 165 18.57 5.05 -29.95
CA PHE A 165 17.36 5.55 -29.29
C PHE A 165 16.65 6.64 -30.10
N SER A 166 17.43 7.55 -30.70
CA SER A 166 16.94 8.67 -31.52
C SER A 166 16.11 8.24 -32.72
N THR A 167 16.37 7.04 -33.25
CA THR A 167 15.71 6.51 -34.46
C THR A 167 14.60 5.51 -34.17
N THR A 168 14.42 5.12 -32.90
CA THR A 168 13.51 4.03 -32.50
C THR A 168 12.46 4.51 -31.53
N VAL A 169 12.82 4.75 -30.27
CA VAL A 169 11.89 5.05 -29.17
C VAL A 169 11.64 6.55 -29.03
N TYR A 170 12.70 7.37 -29.16
CA TYR A 170 12.62 8.81 -28.97
C TYR A 170 11.54 9.53 -29.80
N PRO A 171 11.29 9.19 -31.08
CA PRO A 171 10.27 9.88 -31.88
C PRO A 171 8.87 9.83 -31.25
N LEU A 172 8.50 8.72 -30.60
CA LEU A 172 7.20 8.62 -29.91
C LEU A 172 7.19 9.42 -28.61
N LEU A 173 8.29 9.43 -27.87
CA LEU A 173 8.40 10.18 -26.61
C LEU A 173 8.38 11.69 -26.87
N GLU A 174 9.10 12.16 -27.88
CA GLU A 174 9.10 13.57 -28.26
C GLU A 174 7.71 14.00 -28.75
N GLN A 175 7.08 13.21 -29.62
CA GLN A 175 5.79 13.58 -30.19
C GLN A 175 4.65 13.63 -29.16
N HIS A 176 4.65 12.71 -28.19
CA HIS A 176 3.49 12.50 -27.31
C HIS A 176 3.73 12.80 -25.84
N CYS A 177 4.99 12.95 -25.41
CA CYS A 177 5.32 13.14 -24.00
C CYS A 177 6.08 14.44 -23.71
N SER A 178 6.62 15.13 -24.73
CA SER A 178 7.47 16.31 -24.54
C SER A 178 6.77 17.45 -23.82
N GLU A 179 5.46 17.65 -23.99
CA GLU A 179 4.69 18.72 -23.32
C GLU A 179 4.79 18.66 -21.78
N CYS A 180 5.04 17.48 -21.21
CA CYS A 180 5.21 17.31 -19.76
C CYS A 180 6.61 16.81 -19.35
N HIS A 181 7.27 16.03 -20.20
CA HIS A 181 8.51 15.31 -19.88
C HIS A 181 9.75 15.90 -20.58
N ALA A 182 9.73 17.20 -20.85
CA ALA A 182 10.91 17.99 -21.23
C ALA A 182 11.11 19.14 -20.23
N SER A 183 12.37 19.53 -20.01
CA SER A 183 12.73 20.55 -19.04
C SER A 183 12.24 21.95 -19.42
N ALA A 184 12.03 22.19 -20.72
CA ALA A 184 11.64 23.48 -21.29
C ALA A 184 10.12 23.72 -21.38
N THR A 185 9.28 22.92 -20.70
CA THR A 185 7.81 23.10 -20.75
C THR A 185 7.24 23.79 -19.51
N SER A 186 5.99 24.23 -19.59
CA SER A 186 5.25 24.83 -18.47
C SER A 186 4.81 23.82 -17.42
N ILE A 187 4.65 22.55 -17.80
CA ILE A 187 4.26 21.44 -16.92
C ILE A 187 5.46 20.51 -16.76
N LYS A 188 6.46 20.91 -15.96
CA LYS A 188 7.70 20.15 -15.81
C LYS A 188 7.49 18.91 -14.94
N GLN A 189 7.54 17.72 -15.54
CA GLN A 189 7.42 16.43 -14.86
C GLN A 189 8.66 15.57 -15.10
N GLN A 190 9.42 15.29 -14.04
CA GLN A 190 10.52 14.33 -14.12
C GLN A 190 10.00 12.89 -14.22
N PRO A 191 10.74 11.96 -14.85
CA PRO A 191 12.02 12.16 -15.54
C PRO A 191 11.87 12.83 -16.93
N PHE A 192 12.88 13.58 -17.37
CA PHE A 192 12.88 14.28 -18.66
C PHE A 192 13.32 13.40 -19.83
N PHE A 193 12.58 12.32 -20.07
CA PHE A 193 12.87 11.33 -21.14
C PHE A 193 12.40 11.76 -22.54
N ALA A 194 11.79 12.94 -22.66
CA ALA A 194 11.34 13.53 -23.92
C ALA A 194 12.01 14.89 -24.17
N GLU A 195 13.19 15.12 -23.57
CA GLU A 195 14.00 16.33 -23.78
C GLU A 195 14.27 16.55 -25.27
N GLY A 196 14.19 17.80 -25.73
CA GLY A 196 14.34 18.15 -27.13
C GLY A 196 14.91 19.56 -27.31
N PRO A 197 15.03 20.06 -28.54
CA PRO A 197 14.49 19.48 -29.78
C PRO A 197 15.30 18.29 -30.34
N PRO A 198 14.73 17.43 -31.21
CA PRO A 198 15.43 16.29 -31.83
C PRO A 198 16.72 16.63 -32.59
N SER A 199 16.89 17.89 -33.00
CA SER A 199 18.08 18.39 -33.67
C SER A 199 19.28 18.61 -32.75
N ASP A 200 19.05 18.64 -31.43
CA ASP A 200 20.08 18.78 -30.42
C ASP A 200 20.46 17.39 -29.87
N LEU A 201 21.62 16.88 -30.28
CA LEU A 201 22.06 15.54 -29.89
C LEU A 201 22.39 15.43 -28.40
N ASP A 202 22.76 16.54 -27.73
CA ASP A 202 23.01 16.53 -26.29
C ASP A 202 21.68 16.42 -25.54
N ALA A 203 20.62 17.08 -26.02
CA ALA A 203 19.26 16.92 -25.51
C ALA A 203 18.73 15.49 -25.69
N VAL A 204 18.95 14.88 -26.86
CA VAL A 204 18.57 13.49 -27.12
C VAL A 204 19.37 12.52 -26.23
N ALA A 205 20.65 12.79 -25.99
CA ALA A 205 21.47 11.98 -25.07
C ALA A 205 20.95 12.09 -23.63
N LEU A 206 20.54 13.27 -23.17
CA LEU A 206 19.90 13.46 -21.87
C LEU A 206 18.56 12.71 -21.77
N ALA A 207 17.72 12.81 -22.80
CA ALA A 207 16.48 12.06 -22.90
C ALA A 207 16.74 10.54 -22.85
N TYR A 208 17.77 10.07 -23.54
CA TYR A 208 18.18 8.67 -23.54
C TYR A 208 18.58 8.18 -22.16
N GLU A 209 19.46 8.91 -21.44
CA GLU A 209 19.84 8.55 -20.07
C GLU A 209 18.62 8.48 -19.13
N ALA A 210 17.70 9.44 -19.24
CA ALA A 210 16.47 9.45 -18.46
C ALA A 210 15.51 8.29 -18.81
N ALA A 211 15.52 7.85 -20.08
CA ALA A 211 14.66 6.78 -20.58
C ALA A 211 15.17 5.37 -20.24
N LYS A 212 16.47 5.16 -20.02
CA LYS A 212 17.06 3.81 -19.74
C LYS A 212 16.35 3.09 -18.60
N SER A 213 16.06 3.78 -17.49
CA SER A 213 15.37 3.17 -16.34
C SER A 213 13.89 2.84 -16.57
N LYS A 214 13.35 3.16 -17.74
CA LYS A 214 11.92 3.02 -18.10
C LYS A 214 11.69 2.02 -19.23
N MET A 215 12.76 1.52 -19.85
CA MET A 215 12.70 0.51 -20.89
C MET A 215 13.33 -0.79 -20.40
N ASN A 216 12.67 -1.89 -20.69
CA ASN A 216 13.19 -3.24 -20.52
C ASN A 216 13.57 -3.77 -21.92
N LEU A 217 14.83 -4.17 -22.07
CA LEU A 217 15.36 -4.63 -23.35
C LEU A 217 15.12 -6.11 -23.59
N ASP A 218 14.87 -6.92 -22.56
CA ASP A 218 14.61 -8.35 -22.73
C ASP A 218 13.11 -8.61 -22.97
N ASP A 219 12.22 -7.82 -22.34
CA ASP A 219 10.78 -7.80 -22.63
C ASP A 219 10.24 -6.37 -22.78
N ALA A 220 10.02 -5.96 -24.03
CA ALA A 220 9.46 -4.65 -24.35
C ALA A 220 8.04 -4.44 -23.78
N ALA A 221 7.25 -5.52 -23.58
CA ALA A 221 5.85 -5.42 -23.15
C ALA A 221 5.70 -4.90 -21.73
N ILE A 222 6.67 -5.19 -20.85
CA ILE A 222 6.66 -4.76 -19.44
C ILE A 222 7.44 -3.46 -19.20
N SER A 223 7.97 -2.83 -20.25
CA SER A 223 8.58 -1.51 -20.15
C SER A 223 7.62 -0.48 -19.54
N ARG A 224 8.12 0.41 -18.67
CA ARG A 224 7.27 1.37 -17.94
C ARG A 224 6.46 2.27 -18.88
N PHE A 225 7.03 2.67 -20.02
CA PHE A 225 6.32 3.44 -21.05
C PHE A 225 5.10 2.68 -21.60
N VAL A 226 5.21 1.37 -21.76
CA VAL A 226 4.14 0.52 -22.29
C VAL A 226 3.06 0.28 -21.23
N VAL A 227 3.46 -0.07 -20.00
CA VAL A 227 2.52 -0.30 -18.89
C VAL A 227 1.72 0.96 -18.56
N ARG A 228 2.36 2.15 -18.58
CA ARG A 228 1.67 3.43 -18.34
C ARG A 228 0.52 3.67 -19.32
N LEU A 229 0.72 3.32 -20.58
CA LEU A 229 -0.32 3.42 -21.60
C LEU A 229 -1.35 2.30 -21.44
N ARG A 230 -0.91 1.04 -21.44
CA ARG A 230 -1.79 -0.13 -21.51
C ARG A 230 -2.63 -0.35 -20.26
N ASN A 231 -2.01 -0.25 -19.10
CA ASN A 231 -2.60 -0.65 -17.83
C ASN A 231 -3.11 0.56 -17.04
N GLU A 232 -2.45 1.72 -17.17
CA GLU A 232 -2.77 2.90 -16.36
C GLU A 232 -3.50 3.99 -17.16
N SER A 233 -3.72 3.80 -18.47
CA SER A 233 -4.41 4.74 -19.35
C SER A 233 -3.85 6.17 -19.29
N HIS A 234 -2.53 6.28 -19.12
CA HIS A 234 -1.88 7.56 -18.88
C HIS A 234 -1.72 8.36 -20.18
N ASN A 235 -2.58 9.37 -20.37
CA ASN A 235 -2.50 10.34 -21.48
C ASN A 235 -2.36 9.68 -22.87
N CYS A 236 -3.20 8.68 -23.14
CA CYS A 236 -3.27 8.02 -24.44
C CYS A 236 -3.60 9.05 -25.53
N TRP A 237 -2.86 9.00 -26.63
CA TRP A 237 -2.96 9.96 -27.73
C TRP A 237 -3.92 9.50 -28.84
N THR A 238 -4.40 8.26 -28.79
CA THR A 238 -5.56 7.81 -29.55
C THR A 238 -6.72 7.40 -28.63
N ALA A 239 -7.86 7.09 -29.23
CA ALA A 239 -9.01 6.54 -28.51
C ALA A 239 -8.76 5.13 -27.93
N SER A 240 -7.61 4.51 -28.21
CA SER A 240 -7.27 3.17 -27.71
C SER A 240 -5.87 3.15 -27.11
N CYS A 241 -5.80 3.25 -25.79
CA CYS A 241 -4.57 3.10 -25.01
C CYS A 241 -3.81 1.80 -25.33
N THR A 242 -4.52 0.73 -25.67
CA THR A 242 -3.92 -0.54 -26.11
C THR A 242 -3.13 -0.37 -27.41
N ASN A 243 -3.65 0.38 -28.39
CA ASN A 243 -2.96 0.62 -29.65
C ASN A 243 -1.73 1.51 -29.44
N ASP A 244 -1.84 2.54 -28.59
CA ASP A 244 -0.73 3.43 -28.25
C ASP A 244 0.40 2.68 -27.54
N ALA A 245 0.04 1.82 -26.58
CA ALA A 245 0.98 0.95 -25.90
C ALA A 245 1.65 -0.05 -26.85
N ASN A 246 0.91 -0.59 -27.83
CA ASN A 246 1.48 -1.49 -28.83
C ASN A 246 2.49 -0.78 -29.75
N ALA A 247 2.24 0.48 -30.10
CA ALA A 247 3.19 1.30 -30.84
C ALA A 247 4.47 1.56 -30.03
N MET A 248 4.32 1.91 -28.74
CA MET A 248 5.46 2.10 -27.84
C MET A 248 6.26 0.80 -27.64
N GLN A 249 5.57 -0.33 -27.45
CA GLN A 249 6.21 -1.64 -27.32
C GLN A 249 6.99 -2.00 -28.59
N ALA A 250 6.41 -1.78 -29.77
CA ALA A 250 7.08 -2.07 -31.03
C ALA A 250 8.35 -1.20 -31.22
N ALA A 251 8.32 0.06 -30.80
CA ALA A 251 9.49 0.94 -30.86
C ALA A 251 10.62 0.47 -29.92
N ILE A 252 10.28 0.05 -28.69
CA ILE A 252 11.25 -0.50 -27.73
C ILE A 252 11.80 -1.85 -28.22
N GLN A 253 10.95 -2.69 -28.82
CA GLN A 253 11.39 -3.94 -29.43
C GLN A 253 12.39 -3.69 -30.57
N ALA A 254 12.11 -2.72 -31.46
CA ALA A 254 13.00 -2.35 -32.56
C ALA A 254 14.36 -1.82 -32.07
N PHE A 255 14.38 -1.12 -30.93
CA PHE A 255 15.61 -0.75 -30.24
C PHE A 255 16.33 -2.00 -29.71
N SER A 256 15.63 -2.83 -28.93
CA SER A 256 16.18 -4.03 -28.30
C SER A 256 16.75 -5.04 -29.30
N ASP A 257 16.11 -5.26 -30.44
CA ASP A 257 16.54 -6.24 -31.45
C ASP A 257 17.92 -5.91 -32.04
N GLN A 258 18.34 -4.65 -31.94
CA GLN A 258 19.64 -4.17 -32.41
C GLN A 258 20.71 -4.12 -31.29
N VAL A 259 20.33 -4.43 -30.05
CA VAL A 259 21.26 -4.52 -28.92
C VAL A 259 21.82 -5.94 -28.83
N VAL A 260 23.14 -6.05 -28.98
CA VAL A 260 23.86 -7.32 -28.83
C VAL A 260 24.04 -7.62 -27.34
N PRO A 261 23.67 -8.83 -26.86
CA PRO A 261 23.98 -9.24 -25.51
C PRO A 261 25.48 -9.14 -25.23
N THR A 262 25.84 -8.49 -24.13
CA THR A 262 27.21 -8.34 -23.67
C THR A 262 27.39 -9.19 -22.42
N ALA A 263 28.56 -9.81 -22.30
CA ALA A 263 28.95 -10.48 -21.06
C ALA A 263 29.16 -9.46 -19.94
N VAL A 264 29.07 -9.92 -18.69
CA VAL A 264 29.50 -9.15 -17.52
C VAL A 264 30.91 -8.61 -17.76
N ASP A 265 31.15 -7.35 -17.41
CA ASP A 265 32.47 -6.74 -17.49
C ASP A 265 33.49 -7.63 -16.74
N PRO A 266 34.50 -8.18 -17.43
CA PRO A 266 35.45 -9.13 -16.83
C PRO A 266 36.34 -8.51 -15.74
N LEU A 267 36.31 -7.18 -15.58
CA LEU A 267 37.01 -6.48 -14.50
C LEU A 267 36.22 -6.47 -13.18
N LEU A 268 34.91 -6.74 -13.21
CA LEU A 268 34.10 -6.80 -12.01
C LEU A 268 34.48 -8.02 -11.16
N VAL A 269 34.55 -7.83 -9.84
CA VAL A 269 34.65 -8.93 -8.88
C VAL A 269 33.24 -9.47 -8.68
N THR A 270 32.96 -10.67 -9.20
CA THR A 270 31.59 -11.24 -9.21
C THR A 270 31.47 -12.55 -8.44
N SER A 271 30.34 -12.74 -7.75
CA SER A 271 29.95 -14.06 -7.24
C SER A 271 29.53 -15.00 -8.38
N LYS A 272 29.27 -16.26 -8.06
CA LYS A 272 28.45 -17.14 -8.91
C LYS A 272 27.01 -16.63 -8.97
N ALA A 273 26.30 -17.02 -10.03
CA ALA A 273 24.92 -16.62 -10.29
C ALA A 273 23.91 -17.69 -9.85
N THR A 274 22.66 -17.27 -9.64
CA THR A 274 21.51 -18.10 -9.23
C THR A 274 20.22 -17.52 -9.82
N THR A 275 19.15 -18.30 -9.92
CA THR A 275 17.79 -17.77 -10.18
C THR A 275 16.94 -17.82 -8.93
N LEU A 276 15.72 -17.25 -8.98
CA LEU A 276 14.82 -17.21 -7.83
C LEU A 276 14.46 -18.62 -7.34
N TYR A 277 14.05 -19.50 -8.26
CA TYR A 277 13.57 -20.85 -7.95
C TYR A 277 14.67 -21.88 -7.68
N GLU A 278 15.93 -21.51 -7.88
CA GLU A 278 17.08 -22.29 -7.38
C GLU A 278 17.40 -21.98 -5.92
N GLY A 279 16.78 -20.95 -5.36
CA GLY A 279 16.89 -20.66 -3.94
C GLY A 279 16.21 -21.70 -3.07
N THR A 280 16.70 -21.86 -1.84
CA THR A 280 16.02 -22.66 -0.84
C THR A 280 14.72 -21.97 -0.42
N ILE A 281 13.58 -22.65 -0.51
CA ILE A 281 12.29 -22.11 -0.08
C ILE A 281 12.36 -21.73 1.41
N ALA A 282 12.15 -20.44 1.68
CA ALA A 282 12.17 -19.84 3.01
C ALA A 282 10.76 -19.54 3.56
N SER A 283 9.71 -19.85 2.79
CA SER A 283 8.31 -19.62 3.16
C SER A 283 7.83 -20.58 4.24
N GLY A 284 7.06 -20.08 5.21
CA GLY A 284 6.42 -20.90 6.24
C GLY A 284 7.35 -21.39 7.38
N GLY A 285 8.64 -21.06 7.33
CA GLY A 285 9.57 -21.33 8.43
C GLY A 285 9.13 -20.65 9.73
N ASN A 286 9.02 -21.42 10.82
CA ASN A 286 8.74 -20.93 12.17
C ASN A 286 7.36 -20.24 12.40
N ARG A 287 6.35 -20.42 11.53
CA ARG A 287 4.97 -19.98 11.81
C ARG A 287 4.31 -20.81 12.91
N TYR A 288 3.49 -20.17 13.74
CA TYR A 288 2.56 -20.82 14.64
C TYR A 288 1.29 -21.22 13.87
N GLU A 289 1.16 -22.52 13.58
CA GLU A 289 0.05 -23.08 12.78
C GLU A 289 -0.88 -23.99 13.61
N ALA A 290 -0.64 -24.12 14.91
CA ALA A 290 -1.57 -24.88 15.76
C ALA A 290 -2.94 -24.20 15.79
N ASN A 291 -3.99 -25.03 15.89
CA ASN A 291 -5.39 -24.61 15.91
C ASN A 291 -5.91 -23.97 14.61
N VAL A 292 -5.13 -23.98 13.53
CA VAL A 292 -5.59 -23.58 12.20
C VAL A 292 -6.64 -24.58 11.71
N ILE A 293 -7.81 -24.06 11.33
CA ILE A 293 -8.94 -24.86 10.82
C ILE A 293 -9.30 -24.53 9.38
N ALA A 294 -8.68 -23.49 8.79
CA ALA A 294 -8.69 -23.18 7.37
C ALA A 294 -7.42 -22.39 7.01
N LEU A 295 -6.77 -22.73 5.90
CA LEU A 295 -5.51 -22.09 5.46
C LEU A 295 -5.47 -21.92 3.94
N TYR A 296 -5.27 -20.68 3.50
CA TYR A 296 -5.10 -20.32 2.10
C TYR A 296 -3.79 -19.56 1.93
N GLU A 297 -2.79 -20.24 1.38
CA GLU A 297 -1.50 -19.63 1.00
C GLU A 297 -1.44 -19.27 -0.48
N PHE A 298 -2.43 -19.70 -1.27
CA PHE A 298 -2.56 -19.43 -2.72
C PHE A 298 -1.43 -19.99 -3.60
N LYS A 299 -0.67 -20.97 -3.10
CA LYS A 299 0.40 -21.68 -3.82
C LYS A 299 -0.05 -22.28 -5.15
N THR A 300 -1.27 -22.83 -5.20
CA THR A 300 -1.80 -23.50 -6.40
C THR A 300 -2.02 -22.58 -7.59
N GLY A 301 -1.97 -21.26 -7.38
CA GLY A 301 -2.09 -20.27 -8.44
C GLY A 301 -0.81 -20.00 -9.22
N GLN A 302 0.34 -20.52 -8.78
CA GLN A 302 1.64 -20.20 -9.35
C GLN A 302 1.69 -20.47 -10.87
N ASP A 303 1.11 -21.58 -11.31
CA ASP A 303 1.08 -21.98 -12.72
C ASP A 303 -0.15 -21.47 -13.49
N CYS A 304 -1.03 -20.70 -12.83
CA CYS A 304 -2.31 -20.29 -13.40
C CYS A 304 -2.23 -18.98 -14.21
N GLY A 305 -1.14 -18.22 -14.08
CA GLY A 305 -1.04 -16.88 -14.68
C GLY A 305 -2.28 -16.04 -14.34
N THR A 306 -2.95 -15.48 -15.35
CA THR A 306 -4.19 -14.70 -15.15
C THR A 306 -5.47 -15.54 -15.25
N SER A 307 -5.39 -16.86 -15.42
CA SER A 307 -6.56 -17.72 -15.59
C SER A 307 -7.25 -18.00 -14.25
N ILE A 308 -8.58 -17.92 -14.24
CA ILE A 308 -9.43 -18.34 -13.12
C ILE A 308 -10.47 -19.39 -13.54
N THR A 309 -10.13 -20.21 -14.54
CA THR A 309 -11.03 -21.23 -15.11
C THR A 309 -10.45 -22.63 -14.95
N GLY A 310 -11.29 -23.66 -14.98
CA GLY A 310 -10.85 -25.05 -14.84
C GLY A 310 -10.16 -25.30 -13.49
N ALA A 311 -8.99 -25.94 -13.49
CA ALA A 311 -8.22 -26.17 -12.27
C ALA A 311 -7.78 -24.87 -11.57
N CYS A 312 -7.69 -23.76 -12.31
CA CYS A 312 -7.31 -22.45 -11.80
C CYS A 312 -8.46 -21.65 -11.19
N SER A 313 -9.69 -22.19 -11.17
CA SER A 313 -10.84 -21.53 -10.52
C SER A 313 -10.95 -21.84 -9.03
N ILE A 314 -9.99 -22.56 -8.44
CA ILE A 314 -10.05 -23.05 -7.06
C ILE A 314 -8.79 -22.65 -6.29
N ALA A 315 -8.96 -22.02 -5.14
CA ALA A 315 -7.93 -21.89 -4.11
C ALA A 315 -8.21 -22.90 -2.99
N TYR A 316 -7.29 -23.83 -2.77
CA TYR A 316 -7.49 -24.97 -1.87
C TYR A 316 -7.24 -24.62 -0.40
N ASP A 317 -8.08 -25.16 0.49
CA ASP A 317 -7.87 -25.14 1.95
C ASP A 317 -6.82 -26.20 2.32
N THR A 318 -5.62 -25.74 2.65
CA THR A 318 -4.46 -26.60 2.96
C THR A 318 -4.26 -26.84 4.46
N SER A 319 -5.23 -26.45 5.30
CA SER A 319 -5.18 -26.66 6.76
C SER A 319 -5.15 -28.13 7.16
N GLY A 320 -5.55 -29.02 6.25
CA GLY A 320 -5.67 -30.46 6.52
C GLY A 320 -6.85 -30.82 7.43
N VAL A 321 -7.80 -29.89 7.65
CA VAL A 321 -9.00 -30.14 8.47
C VAL A 321 -10.22 -30.32 7.56
N ASP A 322 -10.85 -31.50 7.63
CA ASP A 322 -12.04 -31.83 6.84
C ASP A 322 -13.35 -31.25 7.45
N PRO A 323 -14.37 -30.91 6.64
CA PRO A 323 -14.29 -30.79 5.18
C PRO A 323 -13.38 -29.63 4.77
N ALA A 324 -12.59 -29.83 3.71
CA ALA A 324 -11.80 -28.75 3.11
C ALA A 324 -12.73 -27.61 2.68
N MET A 325 -12.39 -26.37 3.04
CA MET A 325 -13.19 -25.18 2.75
C MET A 325 -12.73 -24.49 1.46
N ASP A 326 -12.45 -25.25 0.40
CA ASP A 326 -11.91 -24.73 -0.86
C ASP A 326 -12.73 -23.54 -1.42
N LEU A 327 -12.02 -22.52 -1.92
CA LEU A 327 -12.63 -21.29 -2.43
C LEU A 327 -12.74 -21.33 -3.95
N THR A 328 -13.96 -21.11 -4.46
CA THR A 328 -14.19 -20.91 -5.90
C THR A 328 -14.01 -19.44 -6.25
N LEU A 329 -13.16 -19.17 -7.25
CA LEU A 329 -12.88 -17.83 -7.76
C LEU A 329 -13.95 -17.39 -8.77
N SER A 330 -14.41 -16.15 -8.67
CA SER A 330 -15.42 -15.59 -9.58
C SER A 330 -15.31 -14.06 -9.72
N GLY A 331 -15.75 -13.53 -10.86
CA GLY A 331 -15.68 -12.09 -11.15
C GLY A 331 -14.26 -11.62 -11.44
N ASN A 332 -13.97 -10.35 -11.13
CA ASN A 332 -12.67 -9.74 -11.40
C ASN A 332 -11.66 -10.03 -10.28
N VAL A 333 -11.16 -11.26 -10.26
CA VAL A 333 -10.10 -11.75 -9.38
C VAL A 333 -9.04 -12.44 -10.24
N GLN A 334 -7.77 -12.29 -9.88
CA GLN A 334 -6.64 -12.89 -10.59
C GLN A 334 -5.64 -13.46 -9.59
N TRP A 335 -4.92 -14.51 -9.98
CA TRP A 335 -3.76 -14.95 -9.21
C TRP A 335 -2.68 -13.87 -9.21
N PHE A 336 -2.00 -13.74 -8.08
CA PHE A 336 -0.92 -12.79 -7.89
C PHE A 336 0.42 -13.53 -7.77
N GLY A 337 1.44 -13.01 -8.44
CA GLY A 337 2.79 -13.59 -8.43
C GLY A 337 3.37 -13.71 -7.01
N GLY A 338 4.16 -14.74 -6.75
CA GLY A 338 4.70 -15.05 -5.43
C GLY A 338 3.65 -15.47 -4.39
N TRP A 339 2.54 -16.04 -4.86
CA TRP A 339 1.38 -16.50 -4.09
C TRP A 339 0.47 -15.37 -3.56
N GLY A 340 -0.76 -15.33 -4.09
CA GLY A 340 -1.85 -14.46 -3.65
C GLY A 340 -3.01 -14.40 -4.63
N LEU A 341 -4.01 -13.59 -4.28
CA LEU A 341 -5.11 -13.21 -5.14
C LEU A 341 -5.23 -11.68 -5.18
N ASN A 342 -5.27 -11.12 -6.39
CA ASN A 342 -5.56 -9.72 -6.64
C ASN A 342 -7.07 -9.56 -6.93
N PHE A 343 -7.74 -8.74 -6.15
CA PHE A 343 -9.16 -8.42 -6.26
C PHE A 343 -9.34 -7.04 -6.87
N ALA A 344 -10.13 -6.98 -7.95
CA ALA A 344 -10.56 -5.76 -8.60
C ALA A 344 -12.08 -5.77 -8.83
N GLY A 345 -12.83 -6.28 -7.83
CA GLY A 345 -14.28 -6.46 -7.87
C GLY A 345 -14.78 -7.92 -7.93
N GLY A 346 -13.88 -8.91 -7.95
CA GLY A 346 -14.22 -10.33 -7.84
C GLY A 346 -14.43 -10.83 -6.41
N LYS A 347 -14.59 -12.15 -6.25
CA LYS A 347 -14.65 -12.83 -4.94
C LYS A 347 -14.11 -14.25 -5.01
N ALA A 348 -13.61 -14.73 -3.89
CA ALA A 348 -13.27 -16.14 -3.67
C ALA A 348 -14.19 -16.69 -2.56
N GLN A 349 -15.02 -17.69 -2.86
CA GLN A 349 -16.11 -18.11 -1.97
C GLN A 349 -16.13 -19.62 -1.77
N ALA A 350 -16.22 -20.07 -0.51
CA ALA A 350 -16.45 -21.45 -0.15
C ALA A 350 -17.93 -21.84 -0.24
N GLN A 351 -18.20 -23.15 -0.35
CA GLN A 351 -19.55 -23.67 -0.18
C GLN A 351 -20.05 -23.49 1.26
N THR A 352 -21.34 -23.28 1.45
CA THR A 352 -21.97 -23.11 2.78
C THR A 352 -21.80 -24.36 3.65
N SER A 353 -21.94 -25.54 3.04
CA SER A 353 -21.75 -26.85 3.69
C SER A 353 -20.34 -27.04 4.26
N ALA A 354 -19.30 -26.63 3.50
CA ALA A 354 -17.92 -26.66 3.97
C ALA A 354 -17.66 -25.55 5.01
N SER A 355 -18.23 -24.37 4.81
CA SER A 355 -18.11 -23.21 5.72
C SER A 355 -18.68 -23.49 7.12
N ALA A 356 -19.67 -24.38 7.24
CA ALA A 356 -20.24 -24.84 8.51
C ALA A 356 -19.17 -25.37 9.49
N LYS A 357 -18.03 -25.86 8.98
CA LYS A 357 -16.87 -26.27 9.78
C LYS A 357 -16.42 -25.17 10.76
N LEU A 358 -16.43 -23.91 10.35
CA LEU A 358 -16.00 -22.79 11.19
C LEU A 358 -16.83 -22.70 12.47
N LYS A 359 -18.16 -22.67 12.36
CA LYS A 359 -19.04 -22.68 13.53
C LYS A 359 -18.80 -23.92 14.39
N ASN A 360 -18.75 -25.11 13.78
CA ASN A 360 -18.66 -26.37 14.52
C ASN A 360 -17.39 -26.48 15.37
N LEU A 361 -16.26 -25.97 14.87
CA LEU A 361 -14.97 -26.03 15.56
C LEU A 361 -14.74 -24.85 16.50
N ILE A 362 -15.20 -23.65 16.13
CA ILE A 362 -15.04 -22.45 16.96
C ILE A 362 -16.02 -22.47 18.15
N LEU A 363 -17.24 -23.02 18.00
CA LEU A 363 -18.20 -23.13 19.11
C LEU A 363 -17.66 -23.99 20.27
N GLN A 364 -16.75 -24.93 19.99
CA GLN A 364 -16.14 -25.79 21.02
C GLN A 364 -15.13 -25.04 21.90
N THR A 365 -14.55 -23.96 21.40
CA THR A 365 -13.55 -23.15 22.11
C THR A 365 -14.13 -21.83 22.60
N GLY A 366 -15.12 -21.28 21.89
CA GLY A 366 -15.76 -20.00 22.18
C GLY A 366 -14.94 -18.79 21.75
N GLU A 367 -13.76 -19.01 21.17
CA GLU A 367 -12.75 -18.00 20.81
C GLU A 367 -12.13 -18.34 19.45
N TYR A 368 -11.64 -17.34 18.73
CA TYR A 368 -11.01 -17.56 17.42
C TYR A 368 -10.13 -16.39 17.00
N SER A 369 -9.37 -16.61 15.93
CA SER A 369 -8.60 -15.56 15.25
C SER A 369 -8.75 -15.66 13.74
N ILE A 370 -8.82 -14.50 13.09
CA ILE A 370 -8.66 -14.32 11.65
C ILE A 370 -7.26 -13.75 11.46
N GLU A 371 -6.40 -14.44 10.73
CA GLU A 371 -5.10 -13.93 10.30
C GLU A 371 -5.13 -13.71 8.79
N ALA A 372 -4.72 -12.54 8.33
CA ALA A 372 -4.60 -12.24 6.91
C ALA A 372 -3.36 -11.41 6.59
N TRP A 373 -2.79 -11.63 5.41
CA TRP A 373 -1.80 -10.74 4.81
C TRP A 373 -2.41 -10.04 3.61
N VAL A 374 -2.54 -8.72 3.69
CA VAL A 374 -3.31 -7.93 2.73
C VAL A 374 -2.55 -6.71 2.23
N VAL A 375 -2.80 -6.33 0.98
CA VAL A 375 -2.40 -5.05 0.39
C VAL A 375 -3.68 -4.33 -0.05
N PRO A 376 -4.25 -3.43 0.75
CA PRO A 376 -5.36 -2.59 0.30
C PRO A 376 -4.99 -1.85 -0.98
N GLY A 377 -5.87 -1.85 -2.00
CA GLY A 377 -5.60 -1.17 -3.26
C GLY A 377 -5.52 0.35 -3.14
N ASN A 378 -6.16 0.90 -2.11
CA ASN A 378 -6.07 2.30 -1.67
C ASN A 378 -6.68 2.44 -0.26
N VAL A 379 -6.59 3.64 0.29
CA VAL A 379 -7.05 4.03 1.65
C VAL A 379 -8.37 4.80 1.65
N VAL A 380 -9.11 4.83 0.53
CA VAL A 380 -10.37 5.57 0.40
C VAL A 380 -11.60 4.66 0.21
N GLN A 381 -11.41 3.35 0.31
CA GLN A 381 -12.50 2.37 0.20
C GLN A 381 -13.37 2.38 1.45
N GLU A 382 -14.68 2.56 1.32
CA GLU A 382 -15.63 2.61 2.44
C GLU A 382 -16.50 1.35 2.52
N ASP A 383 -16.69 0.81 3.73
CA ASP A 383 -17.57 -0.32 4.01
C ASP A 383 -17.27 -1.59 3.17
N MET A 384 -16.01 -1.88 2.90
CA MET A 384 -15.61 -3.03 2.06
C MET A 384 -15.35 -4.31 2.85
N ARG A 385 -15.40 -5.48 2.19
CA ARG A 385 -15.25 -6.81 2.82
C ARG A 385 -13.95 -7.48 2.38
N ILE A 386 -13.07 -7.76 3.33
CA ILE A 386 -11.80 -8.46 3.07
C ILE A 386 -11.98 -9.95 3.32
N VAL A 387 -12.43 -10.32 4.53
CA VAL A 387 -12.66 -11.72 4.96
C VAL A 387 -14.00 -11.79 5.70
N SER A 388 -14.98 -12.51 5.17
CA SER A 388 -16.33 -12.61 5.73
C SER A 388 -16.80 -14.04 5.90
N TYR A 389 -17.59 -14.28 6.95
CA TYR A 389 -18.44 -15.47 7.08
C TYR A 389 -19.88 -15.00 7.25
N SER A 390 -20.61 -14.92 6.13
CA SER A 390 -21.85 -14.16 6.03
C SER A 390 -22.87 -14.77 5.07
N ALA A 391 -24.12 -14.28 5.15
CA ALA A 391 -25.15 -14.55 4.15
C ALA A 391 -25.53 -13.29 3.37
N SER A 392 -25.46 -12.11 3.99
CA SER A 392 -25.83 -10.84 3.36
C SER A 392 -25.22 -9.64 4.07
N LEU A 393 -25.49 -8.45 3.54
CA LEU A 393 -25.09 -7.17 4.15
C LEU A 393 -25.60 -6.93 5.57
N THR A 394 -26.62 -7.67 6.01
CA THR A 394 -27.25 -7.48 7.32
C THR A 394 -27.25 -8.75 8.16
N ASN A 395 -26.62 -9.82 7.68
CA ASN A 395 -26.56 -11.10 8.40
C ASN A 395 -25.18 -11.72 8.20
N ARG A 396 -24.40 -11.76 9.28
CA ARG A 396 -23.06 -12.35 9.30
C ARG A 396 -22.74 -13.00 10.63
N ASN A 397 -21.82 -13.94 10.62
CA ASN A 397 -21.16 -14.42 11.83
C ASN A 397 -19.96 -13.53 12.16
N PHE A 398 -19.13 -13.23 11.16
CA PHE A 398 -18.07 -12.23 11.29
C PHE A 398 -17.76 -11.53 9.96
N ASN A 399 -17.09 -10.38 10.03
CA ASN A 399 -16.43 -9.73 8.90
C ASN A 399 -15.19 -8.96 9.39
N LEU A 400 -14.05 -9.17 8.73
CA LEU A 400 -12.93 -8.24 8.70
C LEU A 400 -13.03 -7.41 7.41
N GLY A 401 -13.23 -6.11 7.58
CA GLY A 401 -13.47 -5.15 6.50
C GLY A 401 -12.55 -3.94 6.54
N GLN A 402 -12.80 -3.02 5.62
CA GLN A 402 -12.11 -1.73 5.52
C GLN A 402 -13.12 -0.59 5.43
N THR A 403 -12.86 0.48 6.17
CA THR A 403 -13.46 1.80 5.96
C THR A 403 -12.38 2.86 5.99
N MET A 404 -12.10 3.45 4.82
CA MET A 404 -10.97 4.35 4.57
C MET A 404 -9.64 3.79 5.13
N TYR A 405 -9.07 4.47 6.13
CA TYR A 405 -7.83 4.12 6.83
C TYR A 405 -8.02 3.13 7.99
N ASN A 406 -9.22 2.56 8.16
CA ASN A 406 -9.50 1.65 9.25
C ASN A 406 -9.75 0.22 8.82
N TYR A 407 -9.32 -0.70 9.68
CA TYR A 407 -9.83 -2.06 9.70
C TYR A 407 -11.05 -2.15 10.62
N ASP A 408 -12.09 -2.81 10.12
CA ASP A 408 -13.35 -3.01 10.84
C ASP A 408 -13.57 -4.49 11.15
N PHE A 409 -13.89 -4.81 12.40
CA PHE A 409 -14.16 -6.17 12.84
C PHE A 409 -15.57 -6.31 13.44
N PHE A 410 -16.44 -6.94 12.66
CA PHE A 410 -17.79 -7.34 13.04
C PHE A 410 -17.77 -8.76 13.57
N ASN A 411 -18.44 -9.01 14.69
CA ASN A 411 -18.55 -10.35 15.27
C ASN A 411 -19.94 -10.51 15.88
N ARG A 412 -20.68 -11.53 15.44
CA ARG A 412 -21.99 -11.86 15.98
C ARG A 412 -21.84 -12.59 17.32
N THR A 413 -22.48 -12.09 18.35
CA THR A 413 -22.62 -12.74 19.66
C THR A 413 -24.06 -12.59 20.15
N ASP A 414 -24.36 -13.12 21.33
CA ASP A 414 -25.58 -12.81 22.08
C ASP A 414 -25.67 -11.35 22.58
N LEU A 415 -24.61 -10.54 22.41
CA LEU A 415 -24.55 -9.13 22.79
C LEU A 415 -24.59 -8.16 21.59
N THR A 416 -24.45 -8.66 20.36
CA THR A 416 -24.45 -7.85 19.13
C THR A 416 -25.68 -8.14 18.27
N SER A 417 -25.89 -7.33 17.22
CA SER A 417 -26.91 -7.61 16.21
C SER A 417 -26.62 -8.93 15.43
N ALA A 418 -27.60 -9.40 14.65
CA ALA A 418 -27.40 -10.51 13.70
C ALA A 418 -26.36 -10.20 12.60
N ASN A 419 -25.97 -8.93 12.49
CA ASN A 419 -24.95 -8.41 11.59
C ASN A 419 -23.59 -8.16 12.30
N GLY A 420 -23.49 -8.45 13.60
CA GLY A 420 -22.27 -8.23 14.38
C GLY A 420 -22.02 -6.77 14.80
N ASP A 421 -23.06 -5.94 14.81
CA ASP A 421 -22.99 -4.53 15.22
C ASP A 421 -23.10 -4.38 16.75
N PRO A 422 -22.44 -3.37 17.35
CA PRO A 422 -21.49 -2.43 16.71
C PRO A 422 -20.17 -3.13 16.32
N GLN A 423 -19.47 -2.70 15.25
CA GLN A 423 -18.12 -3.19 14.95
C GLN A 423 -17.05 -2.64 15.91
N LEU A 424 -15.92 -3.33 16.02
CA LEU A 424 -14.67 -2.74 16.52
C LEU A 424 -13.89 -2.19 15.33
N SER A 425 -13.50 -0.92 15.37
CA SER A 425 -12.69 -0.28 14.33
C SER A 425 -11.35 0.17 14.91
N THR A 426 -10.30 0.23 14.09
CA THR A 426 -9.07 0.95 14.45
C THR A 426 -9.34 2.45 14.61
N PRO A 427 -8.51 3.20 15.38
CA PRO A 427 -8.74 4.62 15.59
C PRO A 427 -8.54 5.47 14.32
N ASP A 428 -9.51 6.33 13.99
CA ASP A 428 -9.48 7.18 12.78
C ASP A 428 -8.20 8.02 12.67
N ALA A 429 -7.73 8.58 13.79
CA ALA A 429 -6.60 9.49 13.83
C ALA A 429 -5.23 8.81 13.61
N ASP A 430 -5.18 7.48 13.75
CA ASP A 430 -3.93 6.72 13.64
C ASP A 430 -3.65 6.26 12.20
N GLU A 431 -4.64 6.38 11.30
CA GLU A 431 -4.56 5.98 9.89
C GLU A 431 -3.92 4.58 9.70
N VAL A 432 -4.34 3.60 10.50
CA VAL A 432 -3.63 2.32 10.66
C VAL A 432 -3.52 1.52 9.36
N LEU A 433 -4.58 1.48 8.56
CA LEU A 433 -4.61 0.79 7.28
C LEU A 433 -3.89 1.62 6.21
N GLN A 434 -2.96 0.99 5.51
CA GLN A 434 -2.12 1.60 4.49
C GLN A 434 -2.19 0.80 3.20
N ALA A 435 -1.97 1.44 2.05
CA ALA A 435 -1.93 0.77 0.73
C ALA A 435 -0.60 0.02 0.49
N THR A 436 -0.14 -0.75 1.49
CA THR A 436 1.08 -1.55 1.48
C THR A 436 0.80 -2.92 2.11
N LEU A 437 1.72 -3.87 1.98
CA LEU A 437 1.54 -5.21 2.57
C LEU A 437 1.52 -5.12 4.11
N GLN A 438 0.39 -5.49 4.69
CA GLN A 438 0.15 -5.50 6.13
C GLN A 438 -0.28 -6.89 6.60
N HIS A 439 0.25 -7.30 7.76
CA HIS A 439 -0.22 -8.45 8.50
C HIS A 439 -1.31 -8.02 9.46
N VAL A 440 -2.53 -8.52 9.28
CA VAL A 440 -3.69 -8.13 10.07
C VAL A 440 -4.21 -9.36 10.80
N VAL A 441 -4.36 -9.25 12.13
CA VAL A 441 -4.96 -10.29 12.95
C VAL A 441 -6.12 -9.71 13.73
N ALA A 442 -7.31 -10.29 13.55
CA ALA A 442 -8.49 -9.99 14.36
C ALA A 442 -8.77 -11.16 15.29
N THR A 443 -8.80 -10.93 16.60
CA THR A 443 -9.06 -11.98 17.60
C THR A 443 -10.35 -11.72 18.36
N PHE A 444 -11.04 -12.78 18.76
CA PHE A 444 -12.20 -12.71 19.65
C PHE A 444 -12.06 -13.70 20.80
N HIS A 445 -12.33 -13.23 22.01
CA HIS A 445 -12.41 -14.06 23.21
C HIS A 445 -13.71 -13.73 23.99
N PRO A 446 -14.43 -14.73 24.53
CA PRO A 446 -15.78 -14.56 25.06
C PRO A 446 -15.89 -13.66 26.30
N VAL A 447 -14.76 -13.35 26.95
CA VAL A 447 -14.69 -12.45 28.11
C VAL A 447 -14.15 -11.07 27.75
N THR A 448 -13.13 -11.00 26.90
CA THR A 448 -12.36 -9.77 26.63
C THR A 448 -12.79 -9.11 25.32
N GLY A 449 -13.61 -9.77 24.52
CA GLY A 449 -14.13 -9.25 23.26
C GLY A 449 -13.13 -9.33 22.11
N ARG A 450 -13.34 -8.44 21.15
CA ARG A 450 -12.57 -8.30 19.92
C ARG A 450 -11.29 -7.51 20.13
N LYS A 451 -10.24 -7.86 19.38
CA LYS A 451 -9.03 -7.05 19.21
C LYS A 451 -8.58 -7.08 17.75
N ILE A 452 -7.89 -6.04 17.33
CA ILE A 452 -7.24 -5.95 16.00
C ILE A 452 -5.76 -5.65 16.22
N TYR A 453 -4.91 -6.42 15.55
CA TYR A 453 -3.47 -6.24 15.50
C TYR A 453 -3.05 -6.00 14.05
N VAL A 454 -2.10 -5.09 13.84
CA VAL A 454 -1.52 -4.79 12.53
C VAL A 454 0.00 -4.82 12.65
N ASN A 455 0.66 -5.58 11.77
CA ASN A 455 2.11 -5.78 11.74
C ASN A 455 2.70 -6.20 13.09
N GLY A 456 2.02 -7.13 13.77
CA GLY A 456 2.43 -7.61 15.09
C GLY A 456 2.13 -6.65 16.25
N VAL A 457 1.51 -5.49 16.04
CA VAL A 457 1.21 -4.50 17.08
C VAL A 457 -0.29 -4.42 17.34
N LEU A 458 -0.70 -4.39 18.61
CA LEU A 458 -2.11 -4.18 18.99
C LEU A 458 -2.56 -2.77 18.55
N ALA A 459 -3.53 -2.71 17.63
CA ALA A 459 -4.05 -1.48 17.06
C ALA A 459 -5.42 -1.08 17.63
N ALA A 460 -6.26 -2.05 18.01
CA ALA A 460 -7.56 -1.78 18.61
C ALA A 460 -7.93 -2.83 19.66
N SER A 461 -8.38 -2.39 20.84
CA SER A 461 -8.82 -3.28 21.93
C SER A 461 -9.98 -2.74 22.76
N LEU A 462 -10.46 -1.53 22.50
CA LEU A 462 -11.62 -0.96 23.15
C LEU A 462 -12.88 -1.41 22.42
N ASP A 463 -13.28 -2.66 22.67
CA ASP A 463 -14.47 -3.24 22.05
C ASP A 463 -15.76 -2.54 22.55
N PRO A 464 -16.60 -1.96 21.67
CA PRO A 464 -17.88 -1.36 22.06
C PRO A 464 -18.94 -2.39 22.52
N ALA A 465 -18.72 -3.68 22.25
CA ALA A 465 -19.55 -4.79 22.73
C ALA A 465 -18.66 -5.94 23.23
N PRO A 466 -17.96 -5.76 24.37
CA PRO A 466 -16.97 -6.73 24.82
C PRO A 466 -17.61 -8.04 25.30
N GLY A 467 -16.99 -9.15 24.90
CA GLY A 467 -17.38 -10.51 25.30
C GLY A 467 -18.57 -11.08 24.53
N GLY A 468 -19.32 -11.96 25.19
CA GLY A 468 -20.49 -12.64 24.62
C GLY A 468 -20.20 -14.05 24.12
N THR A 469 -21.27 -14.80 23.85
CA THR A 469 -21.20 -16.15 23.31
C THR A 469 -21.58 -16.16 21.83
N ILE A 470 -20.94 -17.05 21.06
CA ILE A 470 -21.18 -17.23 19.62
C ILE A 470 -22.21 -18.34 19.33
N THR A 471 -22.99 -18.74 20.34
CA THR A 471 -23.98 -19.84 20.23
C THR A 471 -25.04 -19.57 19.16
N ASN A 472 -25.28 -18.29 18.85
CA ASN A 472 -26.23 -17.81 17.85
C ASN A 472 -25.68 -17.71 16.42
N TRP A 473 -24.44 -18.17 16.15
CA TRP A 473 -23.89 -18.24 14.80
C TRP A 473 -24.71 -19.17 13.90
N ASP A 474 -24.80 -18.84 12.62
CA ASP A 474 -25.55 -19.62 11.64
C ASP A 474 -24.58 -20.47 10.79
N ASN A 475 -24.88 -21.76 10.60
CA ASN A 475 -24.03 -22.65 9.79
C ASN A 475 -24.39 -22.66 8.30
N SER A 476 -25.45 -21.97 7.88
CA SER A 476 -25.86 -21.86 6.47
C SER A 476 -25.11 -20.76 5.70
N TYR A 477 -24.26 -19.98 6.36
CA TYR A 477 -23.53 -18.87 5.75
C TYR A 477 -22.33 -19.37 4.94
N ALA A 478 -21.76 -18.52 4.08
CA ALA A 478 -20.58 -18.85 3.28
C ALA A 478 -19.37 -18.05 3.75
N PHE A 479 -18.20 -18.68 3.72
CA PHE A 479 -16.93 -17.98 3.87
C PHE A 479 -16.52 -17.37 2.53
N VAL A 480 -16.15 -16.09 2.52
CA VAL A 480 -15.87 -15.32 1.30
C VAL A 480 -14.73 -14.32 1.52
N LEU A 481 -13.90 -14.16 0.49
CA LEU A 481 -12.82 -13.17 0.42
C LEU A 481 -13.10 -12.13 -0.67
N GLY A 482 -12.70 -10.89 -0.38
CA GLY A 482 -12.67 -9.76 -1.34
C GLY A 482 -14.04 -9.17 -1.72
N ASN A 483 -15.15 -9.72 -1.22
CA ASN A 483 -16.49 -9.18 -1.43
C ASN A 483 -17.47 -9.71 -0.37
N GLU A 484 -18.69 -9.17 -0.35
CA GLU A 484 -19.85 -9.78 0.30
C GLU A 484 -20.42 -10.91 -0.58
N VAL A 485 -21.14 -11.86 0.02
CA VAL A 485 -21.82 -12.94 -0.71
C VAL A 485 -22.74 -12.40 -1.81
N SER A 486 -23.44 -11.28 -1.54
CA SER A 486 -24.30 -10.56 -2.49
C SER A 486 -23.56 -9.79 -3.58
N GLY A 487 -22.22 -9.72 -3.53
CA GLY A 487 -21.39 -9.13 -4.58
C GLY A 487 -21.31 -7.60 -4.60
N ASN A 488 -21.87 -6.91 -3.60
CA ASN A 488 -22.06 -5.44 -3.62
C ASN A 488 -21.23 -4.68 -2.56
N ARG A 489 -20.18 -5.31 -2.01
CA ARG A 489 -19.15 -4.68 -1.16
C ARG A 489 -17.77 -5.13 -1.57
N MET A 490 -17.44 -4.76 -2.80
CA MET A 490 -16.24 -5.15 -3.52
C MET A 490 -15.01 -4.49 -2.91
N TRP A 491 -14.13 -5.30 -2.31
CA TRP A 491 -12.83 -4.84 -1.89
C TRP A 491 -11.83 -4.97 -3.03
N ASN A 492 -11.01 -3.94 -3.22
CA ASN A 492 -9.90 -3.92 -4.16
C ASN A 492 -8.59 -3.99 -3.38
N GLY A 493 -7.72 -4.89 -3.81
CA GLY A 493 -6.42 -5.13 -3.17
C GLY A 493 -5.95 -6.57 -3.35
N VAL A 494 -4.82 -6.90 -2.73
CA VAL A 494 -4.21 -8.23 -2.80
C VAL A 494 -4.34 -8.94 -1.45
N ILE A 495 -4.67 -10.23 -1.46
CA ILE A 495 -4.59 -11.10 -0.29
C ILE A 495 -3.54 -12.17 -0.56
N ARG A 496 -2.51 -12.26 0.29
CA ARG A 496 -1.40 -13.23 0.14
C ARG A 496 -1.51 -14.43 1.08
N LEU A 497 -2.28 -14.31 2.16
CA LEU A 497 -2.61 -15.42 3.04
C LEU A 497 -3.89 -15.13 3.81
N VAL A 498 -4.69 -16.17 4.06
CA VAL A 498 -5.75 -16.15 5.08
C VAL A 498 -5.68 -17.44 5.89
N ALA A 499 -5.69 -17.32 7.22
CA ALA A 499 -5.82 -18.43 8.14
C ALA A 499 -6.92 -18.15 9.17
N ILE A 500 -7.71 -19.18 9.50
CA ILE A 500 -8.70 -19.13 10.59
C ILE A 500 -8.23 -20.07 11.69
N HIS A 501 -8.01 -19.55 12.88
CA HIS A 501 -7.67 -20.33 14.07
C HIS A 501 -8.91 -20.48 14.96
N ASN A 502 -9.19 -21.67 15.49
CA ASN A 502 -10.25 -21.85 16.48
C ASN A 502 -9.83 -21.48 17.92
N ARG A 503 -8.80 -20.63 18.07
CA ARG A 503 -8.30 -20.11 19.34
C ARG A 503 -7.92 -18.63 19.20
N GLU A 504 -7.95 -17.87 20.30
CA GLU A 504 -7.33 -16.54 20.34
C GLU A 504 -5.81 -16.71 20.22
N LEU A 505 -5.20 -16.06 19.22
CA LEU A 505 -3.76 -15.97 19.10
C LEU A 505 -3.22 -15.00 20.15
N THR A 506 -2.18 -15.43 20.85
CA THR A 506 -1.44 -14.56 21.78
C THR A 506 -0.57 -13.57 21.01
N GLN A 507 -0.26 -12.42 21.63
CA GLN A 507 0.65 -11.42 21.06
C GLN A 507 1.99 -12.00 20.59
N ALA A 508 2.55 -12.98 21.33
CA ALA A 508 3.80 -13.63 20.94
C ALA A 508 3.65 -14.48 19.68
N GLN A 509 2.54 -15.22 19.55
CA GLN A 509 2.24 -16.00 18.33
C GLN A 509 1.97 -15.09 17.13
N ILE A 510 1.31 -13.94 17.35
CA ILE A 510 1.08 -12.95 16.29
C ILE A 510 2.42 -12.38 15.79
N VAL A 511 3.33 -12.01 16.69
CA VAL A 511 4.68 -11.55 16.31
C VAL A 511 5.45 -12.65 15.60
N GLN A 512 5.40 -13.88 16.09
CA GLN A 512 6.03 -15.03 15.43
C GLN A 512 5.53 -15.20 13.98
N ASN A 513 4.22 -15.13 13.76
CA ASN A 513 3.64 -15.23 12.41
C ASN A 513 3.97 -14.02 11.53
N PHE A 514 4.05 -12.83 12.13
CA PHE A 514 4.47 -11.61 11.43
C PHE A 514 5.93 -11.72 10.94
N GLU A 515 6.84 -12.16 11.81
CA GLU A 515 8.27 -12.29 11.53
C GLU A 515 8.57 -13.36 10.48
N ALA A 516 7.82 -14.47 10.49
CA ALA A 516 7.88 -15.49 9.44
C ALA A 516 7.50 -14.91 8.06
N GLY A 517 6.55 -13.96 8.04
CA GLY A 517 6.06 -13.33 6.83
C GLY A 517 5.14 -14.22 5.99
N VAL A 518 4.98 -13.85 4.72
CA VAL A 518 4.07 -14.49 3.76
C VAL A 518 4.66 -14.53 2.36
N GLY A 519 4.04 -15.33 1.49
CA GLY A 519 4.34 -15.41 0.07
C GLY A 519 5.52 -16.34 -0.21
N GLU A 520 5.82 -16.49 -1.49
CA GLU A 520 6.95 -17.26 -1.98
C GLU A 520 8.27 -16.51 -1.72
N LYS A 521 9.09 -17.05 -0.81
CA LYS A 521 10.36 -16.50 -0.37
C LYS A 521 11.44 -17.54 -0.56
N PHE A 522 12.63 -17.06 -0.88
CA PHE A 522 13.79 -17.87 -1.16
C PHE A 522 15.01 -17.34 -0.43
N PHE A 523 15.87 -18.23 0.05
CA PHE A 523 17.26 -17.92 0.34
C PHE A 523 18.07 -18.17 -0.92
N LEU A 524 18.47 -17.08 -1.59
CA LEU A 524 19.34 -17.14 -2.76
C LEU A 524 20.78 -17.18 -2.28
N MET A 525 21.53 -18.19 -2.71
CA MET A 525 22.90 -18.42 -2.27
C MET A 525 23.89 -18.11 -3.40
N PHE A 526 24.65 -17.04 -3.23
CA PHE A 526 25.65 -16.59 -4.20
C PHE A 526 27.02 -17.15 -3.81
N GLY A 527 27.54 -18.10 -4.59
CA GLY A 527 28.83 -18.74 -4.32
C GLY A 527 29.99 -17.73 -4.38
N VAL A 528 30.82 -17.70 -3.33
CA VAL A 528 31.97 -16.77 -3.19
C VAL A 528 33.27 -17.46 -2.76
N GLU A 529 33.30 -18.79 -2.71
CA GLU A 529 34.49 -19.57 -2.32
C GLU A 529 35.76 -19.16 -3.09
N GLU A 530 35.68 -19.00 -4.41
CA GLU A 530 36.81 -18.59 -5.26
C GLU A 530 37.37 -17.20 -4.90
N LEU A 531 36.55 -16.34 -4.27
CA LEU A 531 36.94 -14.98 -3.88
C LEU A 531 37.46 -14.91 -2.44
N THR A 532 36.95 -15.77 -1.55
CA THR A 532 37.23 -15.72 -0.11
C THR A 532 38.27 -16.75 0.34
N ASN A 533 38.48 -17.82 -0.44
CA ASN A 533 39.20 -19.04 -0.04
C ASN A 533 38.62 -19.74 1.20
N VAL A 534 37.34 -19.50 1.50
CA VAL A 534 36.60 -20.24 2.54
C VAL A 534 35.79 -21.35 1.84
N PRO A 535 36.02 -22.64 2.17
CA PRO A 535 35.30 -23.74 1.54
C PRO A 535 33.79 -23.60 1.66
N ASP A 536 33.08 -23.92 0.58
CA ASP A 536 31.61 -24.00 0.53
C ASP A 536 30.94 -22.71 1.05
N SER A 537 31.51 -21.55 0.68
CA SER A 537 31.06 -20.24 1.18
C SER A 537 30.17 -19.47 0.21
N PHE A 538 29.16 -18.85 0.79
CA PHE A 538 28.09 -18.14 0.10
C PHE A 538 27.78 -16.81 0.79
N ILE A 539 27.37 -15.83 -0.01
CA ILE A 539 26.51 -14.75 0.49
C ILE A 539 25.08 -15.16 0.22
N VAL A 540 24.26 -15.18 1.25
CA VAL A 540 22.85 -15.59 1.18
C VAL A 540 21.97 -14.37 1.35
N ILE A 541 20.95 -14.24 0.52
CA ILE A 541 20.00 -13.12 0.54
C ILE A 541 18.57 -13.67 0.55
N GLU A 542 17.72 -13.15 1.44
CA GLU A 542 16.28 -13.41 1.38
C GLU A 542 15.70 -12.64 0.20
N ALA A 543 15.13 -13.36 -0.78
CA ALA A 543 14.49 -12.80 -1.95
C ALA A 543 13.03 -13.27 -2.05
N ALA A 544 12.15 -12.41 -2.55
CA ALA A 544 10.78 -12.75 -2.86
C ALA A 544 10.28 -11.92 -4.03
N GLN A 545 9.33 -12.43 -4.80
CA GLN A 545 8.57 -11.58 -5.70
C GLN A 545 7.76 -10.59 -4.86
N PHE A 546 8.05 -9.30 -5.01
CA PHE A 546 7.44 -8.22 -4.24
C PHE A 546 6.07 -7.89 -4.81
N ASP A 547 6.01 -7.75 -6.14
CA ASP A 547 4.80 -7.55 -6.93
C ASP A 547 5.01 -8.08 -8.36
N SER A 548 4.09 -7.76 -9.28
CA SER A 548 4.19 -8.14 -10.69
C SER A 548 5.36 -7.50 -11.45
N TYR A 549 6.14 -6.60 -10.82
CA TYR A 549 7.15 -5.76 -11.48
C TYR A 549 8.52 -5.78 -10.79
N GLY A 550 8.65 -6.40 -9.62
CA GLY A 550 9.90 -6.36 -8.88
C GLY A 550 10.08 -7.44 -7.83
N TYR A 551 11.32 -7.55 -7.37
CA TYR A 551 11.75 -8.44 -6.31
C TYR A 551 12.14 -7.63 -5.08
N LEU A 552 11.85 -8.17 -3.90
CA LEU A 552 12.37 -7.66 -2.63
C LEU A 552 13.54 -8.56 -2.21
N PHE A 553 14.74 -7.97 -2.13
CA PHE A 553 15.95 -8.59 -1.61
C PHE A 553 16.28 -7.98 -0.26
N ARG A 554 16.59 -8.77 0.77
CA ARG A 554 16.92 -8.23 2.10
C ARG A 554 17.82 -9.14 2.91
N ARG A 555 18.42 -8.54 3.95
CA ARG A 555 19.21 -9.24 4.98
C ARG A 555 20.32 -10.14 4.41
N PRO A 556 21.24 -9.60 3.61
CA PRO A 556 22.39 -10.39 3.16
C PRO A 556 23.24 -10.86 4.35
N PHE A 557 23.64 -12.13 4.35
CA PHE A 557 24.56 -12.70 5.33
C PHE A 557 25.58 -13.63 4.68
N PHE A 558 26.75 -13.76 5.29
CA PHE A 558 27.79 -14.70 4.86
C PHE A 558 27.66 -16.02 5.62
N ILE A 559 27.74 -17.15 4.92
CA ILE A 559 27.74 -18.49 5.52
C ILE A 559 28.68 -19.44 4.77
N SER A 560 29.27 -20.40 5.49
CA SER A 560 29.87 -21.59 4.89
C SER A 560 29.05 -22.82 5.29
N LEU A 561 28.74 -23.68 4.32
CA LEU A 561 28.05 -24.95 4.55
C LEU A 561 29.02 -26.04 5.06
N ASP A 562 30.34 -25.80 4.99
CA ASP A 562 31.32 -26.60 5.72
C ASP A 562 31.28 -26.22 7.21
N GLY A 563 30.68 -27.10 8.02
CA GLY A 563 30.58 -26.91 9.48
C GLY A 563 31.92 -26.80 10.22
N THR A 564 33.05 -27.03 9.55
CA THR A 564 34.40 -26.85 10.10
C THR A 564 35.06 -25.53 9.70
N ALA A 565 34.47 -24.77 8.78
CA ALA A 565 35.01 -23.48 8.35
C ALA A 565 35.05 -22.46 9.50
N GLN A 566 36.13 -21.68 9.54
CA GLN A 566 36.36 -20.62 10.54
C GLN A 566 36.80 -19.34 9.80
N PRO A 567 35.87 -18.64 9.15
CA PRO A 567 36.19 -17.42 8.40
C PRO A 567 36.64 -16.31 9.36
N ASP A 568 37.69 -15.58 8.99
CA ASP A 568 38.18 -14.43 9.74
C ASP A 568 38.91 -13.44 8.82
N GLY A 569 38.78 -12.14 9.12
CA GLY A 569 39.53 -11.08 8.44
C GLY A 569 39.15 -10.81 6.98
N ILE A 570 37.92 -11.11 6.54
CA ILE A 570 37.50 -10.92 5.14
C ILE A 570 36.72 -9.60 5.00
N ASP A 571 37.30 -8.62 4.32
CA ASP A 571 36.63 -7.35 4.02
C ASP A 571 35.55 -7.52 2.96
N VAL A 572 34.39 -6.88 3.16
CA VAL A 572 33.29 -6.83 2.19
C VAL A 572 32.86 -5.37 2.02
N ARG A 573 33.00 -4.83 0.81
CA ARG A 573 32.65 -3.44 0.50
C ARG A 573 31.92 -3.29 -0.82
N GLY A 574 30.96 -2.35 -0.85
CA GLY A 574 30.33 -1.87 -2.08
C GLY A 574 29.56 -2.96 -2.84
N MET A 575 28.93 -3.88 -2.11
CA MET A 575 28.20 -5.01 -2.69
C MET A 575 27.00 -4.52 -3.53
N ARG A 576 26.83 -5.01 -4.75
CA ARG A 576 25.67 -4.67 -5.60
C ARG A 576 25.06 -5.94 -6.18
N VAL A 577 23.77 -5.87 -6.52
CA VAL A 577 23.07 -6.98 -7.19
C VAL A 577 23.13 -6.77 -8.69
N GLY A 578 23.67 -7.74 -9.39
CA GLY A 578 23.54 -7.87 -10.83
C GLY A 578 22.31 -8.68 -11.22
N LEU A 579 21.71 -8.30 -12.34
CA LEU A 579 20.56 -8.92 -12.96
C LEU A 579 20.91 -9.20 -14.42
N ASN A 580 20.70 -10.44 -14.87
CA ASN A 580 20.83 -10.88 -16.25
C ASN A 580 22.19 -10.60 -16.92
N GLY A 581 23.28 -10.46 -16.16
CA GLY A 581 24.61 -10.15 -16.70
C GLY A 581 24.98 -8.66 -16.72
N ALA A 582 24.23 -7.81 -16.01
CA ALA A 582 24.58 -6.41 -15.78
C ALA A 582 24.27 -6.01 -14.33
N GLU A 583 24.92 -4.97 -13.79
CA GLU A 583 24.50 -4.43 -12.50
C GLU A 583 23.12 -3.77 -12.60
N ALA A 584 22.21 -4.07 -11.66
CA ALA A 584 20.90 -3.44 -11.66
C ALA A 584 21.05 -1.91 -11.46
N ARG A 585 20.35 -1.13 -12.29
CA ARG A 585 20.55 0.34 -12.37
C ARG A 585 19.95 1.11 -11.20
N VAL A 586 18.96 0.51 -10.54
CA VAL A 586 18.22 1.08 -9.40
C VAL A 586 18.11 0.03 -8.31
N GLY A 587 17.82 0.45 -7.08
CA GLY A 587 17.67 -0.51 -5.98
C GLY A 587 19.00 -1.14 -5.56
N GLN A 588 20.05 -0.34 -5.40
CA GLN A 588 21.36 -0.80 -4.93
C GLN A 588 21.64 -0.43 -3.47
N ALA A 589 20.68 -0.66 -2.56
CA ALA A 589 20.88 -0.35 -1.14
C ALA A 589 22.05 -1.15 -0.51
N PHE A 590 22.41 -2.29 -1.09
CA PHE A 590 23.56 -3.08 -0.65
C PHE A 590 24.91 -2.44 -0.95
N SER A 591 24.95 -1.38 -1.78
CA SER A 591 26.19 -0.63 -2.03
C SER A 591 26.76 0.03 -0.78
N TYR A 592 25.97 0.15 0.28
CA TYR A 592 26.39 0.61 1.61
C TYR A 592 27.04 -0.47 2.49
N VAL A 593 27.17 -1.72 2.03
CA VAL A 593 27.95 -2.72 2.76
C VAL A 593 29.39 -2.23 2.88
N ASP A 594 29.85 -2.05 4.12
CA ASP A 594 31.24 -1.81 4.50
C ASP A 594 31.47 -2.50 5.85
N THR A 595 31.84 -3.77 5.80
CA THR A 595 31.99 -4.62 6.98
C THR A 595 33.13 -5.63 6.80
N ARG A 596 33.45 -6.34 7.87
CA ARG A 596 34.46 -7.41 7.88
C ARG A 596 33.87 -8.67 8.51
N ILE A 597 34.00 -9.79 7.81
CA ILE A 597 33.67 -11.10 8.35
C ILE A 597 34.75 -11.49 9.37
N THR A 598 34.34 -11.87 10.58
CA THR A 598 35.25 -12.20 11.69
C THR A 598 34.83 -13.47 12.39
N SER A 599 35.80 -14.18 12.98
CA SER A 599 35.50 -15.39 13.75
C SER A 599 34.66 -15.12 15.01
N THR A 600 34.59 -13.87 15.47
CA THR A 600 33.81 -13.45 16.64
C THR A 600 32.34 -13.22 16.35
N GLU A 601 32.00 -12.75 15.15
CA GLU A 601 30.62 -12.50 14.75
C GLU A 601 30.02 -13.66 13.95
N TYR A 602 30.86 -14.51 13.35
CA TYR A 602 30.43 -15.67 12.59
C TYR A 602 29.98 -16.84 13.48
N SER A 603 28.89 -17.50 13.08
CA SER A 603 28.41 -18.76 13.65
C SER A 603 28.11 -19.75 12.52
N ALA A 604 28.54 -21.01 12.67
CA ALA A 604 28.21 -22.06 11.69
C ALA A 604 26.70 -22.35 11.57
N ALA A 605 25.89 -21.94 12.56
CA ALA A 605 24.44 -22.17 12.54
C ALA A 605 23.66 -21.05 11.83
N THR A 606 24.17 -19.82 11.81
CA THR A 606 23.43 -18.63 11.36
C THR A 606 24.21 -17.72 10.41
N GLY A 607 25.49 -18.00 10.17
CA GLY A 607 26.39 -17.12 9.44
C GLY A 607 26.70 -15.82 10.19
N GLN A 608 27.13 -14.80 9.43
CA GLN A 608 27.31 -13.42 9.89
C GLN A 608 26.52 -12.47 8.99
N THR A 609 25.60 -11.69 9.58
CA THR A 609 24.81 -10.68 8.85
C THR A 609 25.71 -9.57 8.32
N LEU A 610 25.59 -9.24 7.04
CA LEU A 610 26.37 -8.17 6.38
C LEU A 610 25.67 -6.82 6.45
N LEU A 611 24.33 -6.81 6.31
CA LEU A 611 23.52 -5.60 6.33
C LEU A 611 22.07 -5.95 6.70
N ASN A 612 21.37 -5.05 7.39
CA ASN A 612 19.94 -5.20 7.73
C ASN A 612 19.06 -4.21 6.95
N LEU A 613 19.42 -3.93 5.70
CA LEU A 613 18.61 -3.17 4.76
C LEU A 613 17.95 -4.12 3.75
N GLY A 614 16.83 -3.68 3.19
CA GLY A 614 16.20 -4.29 2.03
C GLY A 614 16.41 -3.43 0.79
N THR A 615 16.27 -4.04 -0.37
CA THR A 615 16.33 -3.36 -1.66
C THR A 615 15.29 -3.96 -2.61
N VAL A 616 14.68 -3.10 -3.42
CA VAL A 616 13.70 -3.53 -4.44
C VAL A 616 14.39 -3.46 -5.81
N LEU A 617 14.44 -4.60 -6.48
CA LEU A 617 15.01 -4.73 -7.82
C LEU A 617 13.88 -4.88 -8.84
N PRO A 618 14.05 -4.36 -10.06
CA PRO A 618 13.08 -4.61 -11.13
C PRO A 618 13.05 -6.10 -11.49
N LEU A 619 11.89 -6.56 -11.94
CA LEU A 619 11.71 -7.82 -12.66
C LEU A 619 11.95 -7.53 -14.14
N GLU A 620 12.79 -8.34 -14.80
CA GLU A 620 13.19 -8.13 -16.19
C GLU A 620 12.63 -9.20 -17.14
N LYS A 621 13.05 -10.45 -17.01
CA LYS A 621 12.59 -11.59 -17.81
C LYS A 621 11.48 -12.39 -17.10
N GLY A 622 11.31 -12.16 -15.80
CA GLY A 622 10.38 -12.91 -14.96
C GLY A 622 11.09 -13.92 -14.06
N PRO A 623 10.43 -14.40 -13.01
CA PRO A 623 11.06 -15.19 -11.94
C PRO A 623 11.66 -16.52 -12.41
N ASP A 624 11.16 -17.08 -13.51
CA ASP A 624 11.68 -18.31 -14.11
C ASP A 624 13.00 -18.09 -14.87
N GLU A 625 13.23 -16.89 -15.38
CA GLU A 625 14.32 -16.57 -16.33
C GLU A 625 15.33 -15.55 -15.79
N ASP A 626 14.94 -14.73 -14.81
CA ASP A 626 15.80 -13.72 -14.21
C ASP A 626 16.93 -14.37 -13.41
N GLU A 627 18.15 -14.05 -13.82
CA GLU A 627 19.37 -14.51 -13.18
C GLU A 627 20.00 -13.39 -12.35
N PHE A 628 20.37 -13.71 -11.10
CA PHE A 628 20.99 -12.79 -10.16
C PHE A 628 22.45 -13.17 -9.92
N PHE A 629 23.30 -12.16 -9.72
CA PHE A 629 24.67 -12.32 -9.22
C PHE A 629 25.05 -11.14 -8.34
N LEU A 630 26.18 -11.19 -7.63
CA LEU A 630 26.68 -10.07 -6.83
C LEU A 630 27.97 -9.52 -7.42
N THR A 631 28.18 -8.22 -7.27
CA THR A 631 29.45 -7.55 -7.56
C THR A 631 29.98 -6.85 -6.31
N PHE A 632 31.29 -6.66 -6.23
CA PHE A 632 31.95 -6.07 -5.06
C PHE A 632 32.96 -5.01 -5.45
N ASP A 633 33.04 -3.93 -4.65
CA ASP A 633 34.18 -3.01 -4.71
C ASP A 633 35.39 -3.64 -3.99
N GLN A 634 35.14 -4.43 -2.93
CA GLN A 634 36.12 -5.32 -2.31
C GLN A 634 35.46 -6.58 -1.73
N LEU A 635 36.05 -7.76 -1.99
CA LEU A 635 35.76 -8.99 -1.27
C LEU A 635 37.06 -9.74 -0.96
N GLY A 636 37.45 -9.76 0.32
CA GLY A 636 38.75 -10.26 0.75
C GLY A 636 39.90 -9.48 0.10
N ALA A 637 40.75 -10.19 -0.64
CA ALA A 637 41.87 -9.61 -1.37
C ALA A 637 41.50 -9.06 -2.77
N ASN A 638 40.29 -9.37 -3.26
CA ASN A 638 39.83 -8.95 -4.58
C ASN A 638 39.27 -7.53 -4.49
N THR A 639 39.68 -6.65 -5.42
CA THR A 639 39.26 -5.24 -5.44
C THR A 639 38.87 -4.81 -6.84
N TYR A 640 37.84 -3.98 -6.93
CA TYR A 640 37.42 -3.29 -8.14
C TYR A 640 37.26 -1.81 -7.85
N ASN A 641 38.00 -0.97 -8.59
CA ASN A 641 37.89 0.48 -8.44
C ASN A 641 36.74 1.01 -9.29
N ARG A 642 35.56 1.09 -8.69
CA ARG A 642 34.37 1.56 -9.37
C ARG A 642 34.48 3.04 -9.76
N PRO A 643 34.23 3.40 -11.03
CA PRO A 643 34.19 4.79 -11.45
C PRO A 643 33.15 5.58 -10.63
N PRO A 644 33.42 6.83 -10.23
CA PRO A 644 32.42 7.67 -9.61
C PRO A 644 31.23 7.88 -10.56
N ILE A 645 30.02 7.96 -10.01
CA ILE A 645 28.83 8.33 -10.79
C ILE A 645 29.10 9.70 -11.41
N PRO A 646 28.89 9.90 -12.73
CA PRO A 646 29.03 11.21 -13.35
C PRO A 646 28.13 12.21 -12.61
N ASP A 647 28.70 13.32 -12.15
CA ASP A 647 27.90 14.41 -11.61
C ASP A 647 26.89 14.83 -12.69
N PRO A 648 25.58 14.91 -12.38
CA PRO A 648 24.64 15.48 -13.32
C PRO A 648 25.13 16.89 -13.66
N PRO A 649 25.06 17.32 -14.93
CA PRO A 649 25.46 18.65 -15.31
C PRO A 649 24.72 19.65 -14.44
N VAL A 650 25.46 20.59 -13.83
CA VAL A 650 24.86 21.69 -13.07
C VAL A 650 23.84 22.35 -14.00
N PRO A 651 22.56 22.45 -13.60
CA PRO A 651 21.55 23.10 -14.43
C PRO A 651 22.08 24.47 -14.84
N ALA A 652 22.05 24.77 -16.13
CA ALA A 652 22.33 26.12 -16.59
C ALA A 652 21.38 27.06 -15.81
N PRO A 653 21.87 28.20 -15.29
CA PRO A 653 21.01 29.13 -14.57
C PRO A 653 19.82 29.46 -15.44
N GLU A 654 18.62 29.16 -14.94
CA GLU A 654 17.39 29.39 -15.67
C GLU A 654 17.27 30.91 -15.90
N ILE A 655 17.31 31.32 -17.17
CA ILE A 655 16.89 32.67 -17.55
C ILE A 655 15.37 32.65 -17.44
N LEU A 656 14.86 32.96 -16.25
CA LEU A 656 13.43 33.09 -16.00
C LEU A 656 12.85 34.16 -16.94
N ASP A 657 11.66 33.89 -17.46
CA ASP A 657 10.90 34.87 -18.22
C ASP A 657 10.70 36.15 -17.39
N PRO A 658 10.64 37.33 -18.02
CA PRO A 658 10.34 38.57 -17.32
C PRO A 658 9.00 38.45 -16.58
N VAL A 659 9.06 38.43 -15.24
CA VAL A 659 7.87 38.49 -14.40
C VAL A 659 7.27 39.89 -14.45
N SER A 660 5.95 39.98 -14.31
CA SER A 660 5.25 41.26 -14.19
C SER A 660 5.86 42.08 -13.05
N VAL A 661 6.17 43.36 -13.31
CA VAL A 661 6.63 44.32 -12.30
C VAL A 661 5.48 44.79 -11.39
N ILE A 662 4.24 44.34 -11.68
CA ILE A 662 3.01 44.68 -10.98
C ILE A 662 2.41 43.39 -10.41
N GLY A 663 2.17 43.37 -9.10
CA GLY A 663 1.54 42.26 -8.39
C GLY A 663 0.40 42.71 -7.48
N VAL A 664 -0.09 41.78 -6.67
CA VAL A 664 -1.02 42.06 -5.57
C VAL A 664 -0.37 41.66 -4.26
N ARG A 665 -0.73 42.32 -3.16
CA ARG A 665 -0.35 41.90 -1.81
C ARG A 665 -0.98 40.54 -1.48
N THR A 666 -0.21 39.68 -0.82
CA THR A 666 -0.67 38.42 -0.22
C THR A 666 -1.53 38.67 1.02
N PHE A 667 -2.22 37.64 1.53
CA PHE A 667 -3.10 37.75 2.70
C PHE A 667 -2.38 38.37 3.92
N ASP A 668 -1.12 38.01 4.18
CA ASP A 668 -0.34 38.56 5.29
C ASP A 668 0.03 40.03 5.03
N GLU A 669 0.42 40.35 3.80
CA GLU A 669 0.77 41.71 3.39
C GLU A 669 -0.43 42.66 3.40
N ILE A 670 -1.62 42.18 3.03
CA ILE A 670 -2.89 42.93 3.11
C ILE A 670 -3.19 43.31 4.56
N SER A 671 -3.19 42.32 5.47
CA SER A 671 -3.45 42.57 6.89
C SER A 671 -2.39 43.50 7.50
N ALA A 672 -1.11 43.29 7.20
CA ALA A 672 -0.03 44.15 7.68
C ALA A 672 -0.17 45.59 7.18
N THR A 673 -0.55 45.77 5.90
CA THR A 673 -0.73 47.10 5.30
C THR A 673 -1.94 47.82 5.92
N MET A 674 -3.07 47.12 6.13
CA MET A 674 -4.23 47.71 6.80
C MET A 674 -3.94 48.08 8.25
N ALA A 675 -3.16 47.27 8.97
CA ALA A 675 -2.70 47.58 10.32
C ALA A 675 -1.84 48.85 10.36
N GLU A 676 -0.91 49.01 9.43
CA GLU A 676 -0.08 50.21 9.33
C GLU A 676 -0.89 51.46 8.97
N ILE A 677 -1.82 51.34 8.01
CA ILE A 677 -2.67 52.47 7.60
C ILE A 677 -3.57 52.94 8.76
N THR A 678 -4.13 52.01 9.52
CA THR A 678 -5.12 52.31 10.57
C THR A 678 -4.51 52.52 11.95
N GLY A 679 -3.31 52.00 12.20
CA GLY A 679 -2.69 51.93 13.52
C GLY A 679 -3.34 50.89 14.45
N VAL A 680 -4.24 50.04 13.93
CA VAL A 680 -4.88 48.94 14.67
C VAL A 680 -3.98 47.71 14.63
N SER A 681 -3.80 47.06 15.79
CA SER A 681 -3.01 45.83 15.89
C SER A 681 -3.61 44.71 15.04
N GLN A 682 -2.76 43.95 14.33
CA GLN A 682 -3.18 42.70 13.66
C GLN A 682 -3.70 41.65 14.67
N ASN A 683 -3.35 41.78 15.95
CA ASN A 683 -3.81 40.90 17.02
C ASN A 683 -5.11 41.39 17.70
N GLU A 684 -5.77 42.43 17.16
CA GLU A 684 -7.06 42.84 17.70
C GLU A 684 -8.09 41.71 17.48
N PRO A 685 -8.85 41.26 18.49
CA PRO A 685 -9.63 40.03 18.39
C PRO A 685 -10.61 39.97 17.22
N GLY A 686 -11.25 41.09 16.88
CA GLY A 686 -12.15 41.19 15.72
C GLY A 686 -11.42 41.02 14.39
N VAL A 687 -10.25 41.67 14.26
CA VAL A 687 -9.37 41.55 13.08
C VAL A 687 -8.88 40.13 12.89
N VAL A 688 -8.43 39.46 13.96
CA VAL A 688 -7.97 38.05 13.88
C VAL A 688 -9.10 37.14 13.41
N ALA A 689 -10.29 37.26 14.02
CA ALA A 689 -11.44 36.44 13.65
C ALA A 689 -11.85 36.65 12.18
N THR A 690 -11.92 37.89 11.71
CA THR A 690 -12.24 38.19 10.31
C THR A 690 -11.15 37.71 9.37
N LEU A 691 -9.86 37.88 9.72
CA LEU A 691 -8.76 37.40 8.89
C LEU A 691 -8.80 35.88 8.74
N ASP A 692 -9.01 35.13 9.82
CA ASP A 692 -9.13 33.66 9.78
C ASP A 692 -10.30 33.19 8.92
N GLU A 693 -11.43 33.90 8.95
CA GLU A 693 -12.60 33.62 8.12
C GLU A 693 -12.31 33.85 6.63
N VAL A 694 -11.68 34.99 6.28
CA VAL A 694 -11.51 35.38 4.87
C VAL A 694 -10.17 34.93 4.27
N ARG A 695 -9.25 34.35 5.04
CA ARG A 695 -7.86 34.03 4.62
C ARG A 695 -7.79 33.20 3.34
N GLN A 696 -8.65 32.19 3.23
CA GLN A 696 -8.70 31.31 2.06
C GLN A 696 -9.23 32.01 0.80
N SER A 697 -9.90 33.16 0.99
CA SER A 697 -10.44 34.00 -0.08
C SER A 697 -9.56 35.23 -0.36
N LEU A 698 -8.28 35.20 0.05
CA LEU A 698 -7.28 36.25 -0.23
C LEU A 698 -6.10 35.69 -1.06
N PRO A 699 -5.34 36.53 -1.79
CA PRO A 699 -4.19 36.06 -2.57
C PRO A 699 -3.12 35.38 -1.71
N ALA A 700 -2.64 34.21 -2.15
CA ALA A 700 -1.57 33.47 -1.48
C ALA A 700 -0.17 33.75 -2.07
N VAL A 701 -0.10 34.30 -3.27
CA VAL A 701 1.14 34.63 -3.97
C VAL A 701 1.08 36.04 -4.55
N PRO A 702 2.20 36.77 -4.64
CA PRO A 702 2.21 38.18 -4.99
C PRO A 702 2.21 38.43 -6.50
N THR A 703 1.35 37.75 -7.27
CA THR A 703 1.27 37.90 -8.73
C THR A 703 -0.12 38.40 -9.14
N LEU A 704 -0.21 39.17 -10.24
CA LEU A 704 -1.48 39.73 -10.69
C LEU A 704 -2.49 38.63 -11.08
N GLU A 705 -1.99 37.48 -11.55
CA GLU A 705 -2.79 36.30 -11.92
C GLU A 705 -3.45 35.64 -10.71
N ALA A 706 -2.96 35.91 -9.49
CA ALA A 706 -3.55 35.39 -8.26
C ALA A 706 -4.83 36.15 -7.84
N TYR A 707 -5.17 37.25 -8.53
CA TYR A 707 -6.36 38.03 -8.22
C TYR A 707 -7.64 37.39 -8.78
N LEU A 708 -8.59 37.11 -7.91
CA LEU A 708 -9.93 36.62 -8.23
C LEU A 708 -10.99 37.60 -7.76
N SER A 709 -12.17 37.58 -8.39
CA SER A 709 -13.30 38.45 -8.01
C SER A 709 -13.77 38.23 -6.57
N SER A 710 -13.62 37.02 -6.03
CA SER A 710 -13.91 36.68 -4.63
C SER A 710 -13.11 37.52 -3.63
N HIS A 711 -11.89 37.92 -4.00
CA HIS A 711 -10.98 38.66 -3.11
C HIS A 711 -11.52 40.04 -2.77
N GLN A 712 -12.33 40.65 -3.63
CA GLN A 712 -12.94 41.96 -3.37
C GLN A 712 -13.83 41.94 -2.13
N ALA A 713 -14.62 40.88 -1.96
CA ALA A 713 -15.49 40.72 -0.81
C ALA A 713 -14.68 40.50 0.47
N ALA A 714 -13.67 39.63 0.41
CA ALA A 714 -12.76 39.34 1.53
C ALA A 714 -11.98 40.58 2.00
N ILE A 715 -11.38 41.32 1.06
CA ILE A 715 -10.67 42.58 1.34
C ILE A 715 -11.62 43.61 1.94
N GLY A 716 -12.84 43.72 1.40
CA GLY A 716 -13.86 44.63 1.92
C GLY A 716 -14.25 44.30 3.37
N GLN A 717 -14.45 43.03 3.70
CA GLN A 717 -14.78 42.59 5.06
C GLN A 717 -13.64 42.92 6.03
N LEU A 718 -12.39 42.60 5.66
CA LEU A 718 -11.23 42.90 6.50
C LEU A 718 -11.02 44.41 6.67
N ALA A 719 -11.19 45.20 5.61
CA ALA A 719 -11.14 46.66 5.65
C ALA A 719 -12.19 47.26 6.59
N VAL A 720 -13.42 46.74 6.54
CA VAL A 720 -14.50 47.18 7.45
C VAL A 720 -14.13 46.90 8.90
N GLU A 721 -13.53 45.76 9.20
CA GLU A 721 -13.16 45.40 10.57
C GLU A 721 -12.00 46.26 11.12
N TYR A 722 -10.95 46.48 10.32
CA TYR A 722 -9.87 47.41 10.69
C TYR A 722 -10.40 48.83 10.94
N CYS A 723 -11.29 49.32 10.07
CA CYS A 723 -11.91 50.63 10.24
C CYS A 723 -12.91 50.66 11.39
N HIS A 724 -13.58 49.56 11.70
CA HIS A 724 -14.43 49.42 12.87
C HIS A 724 -13.61 49.61 14.15
N ALA A 725 -12.53 48.83 14.30
CA ALA A 725 -11.64 48.89 15.45
C ALA A 725 -11.00 50.28 15.62
N LEU A 726 -10.55 50.90 14.51
CA LEU A 726 -10.05 52.28 14.50
C LEU A 726 -11.10 53.26 15.03
N MET A 727 -12.33 53.19 14.52
CA MET A 727 -13.38 54.15 14.85
C MET A 727 -13.98 53.96 16.24
N GLU A 728 -14.00 52.74 16.79
CA GLU A 728 -14.48 52.49 18.15
C GLU A 728 -13.41 52.78 19.22
N THR A 729 -12.13 52.83 18.83
CA THR A 729 -11.04 53.19 19.76
C THR A 729 -10.80 54.69 19.78
N SER A 730 -11.25 55.38 20.84
CA SER A 730 -11.19 56.85 20.95
C SER A 730 -9.79 57.44 20.81
N SER A 731 -8.75 56.76 21.33
CA SER A 731 -7.35 57.19 21.21
C SER A 731 -6.83 57.09 19.77
N LEU A 732 -7.06 55.97 19.10
CA LEU A 732 -6.65 55.76 17.70
C LEU A 732 -7.39 56.71 16.77
N ARG A 733 -8.71 56.83 16.91
CA ARG A 733 -9.53 57.76 16.13
C ARG A 733 -9.09 59.21 16.30
N GLY A 734 -8.91 59.66 17.54
CA GLY A 734 -8.47 61.03 17.83
C GLY A 734 -7.06 61.33 17.33
N ALA A 735 -6.15 60.35 17.38
CA ALA A 735 -4.80 60.49 16.83
C ALA A 735 -4.79 60.51 15.29
N MET A 736 -5.65 59.69 14.66
CA MET A 736 -5.77 59.59 13.21
C MET A 736 -6.43 60.84 12.59
N PHE A 737 -7.44 61.41 13.27
CA PHE A 737 -8.31 62.47 12.75
C PHE A 737 -8.47 63.63 13.74
N PRO A 738 -7.41 64.39 14.07
CA PRO A 738 -7.43 65.39 15.14
C PRO A 738 -8.37 66.59 14.90
N GLY A 739 -8.80 66.81 13.66
CA GLY A 739 -9.66 67.94 13.27
C GLY A 739 -11.11 67.60 12.93
N PHE A 740 -11.52 66.32 13.08
CA PHE A 740 -12.86 65.86 12.74
C PHE A 740 -13.70 65.66 14.00
N ASP A 741 -14.89 66.26 14.05
CA ASP A 741 -15.78 66.20 15.21
C ASP A 741 -16.68 64.96 15.15
N PHE A 742 -16.31 63.90 15.87
CA PHE A 742 -17.07 62.64 15.93
C PHE A 742 -18.27 62.68 16.88
N ASP A 743 -18.41 63.74 17.68
CA ASP A 743 -19.48 63.91 18.65
C ASP A 743 -20.64 64.77 18.10
N ALA A 744 -20.41 65.42 16.95
CA ALA A 744 -21.44 66.12 16.19
C ALA A 744 -22.31 65.18 15.34
N ALA A 745 -23.53 65.63 15.03
CA ALA A 745 -24.39 64.98 14.05
C ALA A 745 -23.77 65.08 12.63
N PRO A 746 -24.07 64.14 11.72
CA PRO A 746 -23.40 64.01 10.42
C PRO A 746 -23.26 65.30 9.62
N ALA A 747 -24.33 66.08 9.45
CA ALA A 747 -24.29 67.31 8.67
C ALA A 747 -23.32 68.36 9.24
N ALA A 748 -23.14 68.40 10.57
CA ALA A 748 -22.20 69.32 11.21
C ALA A 748 -20.77 68.79 11.18
N ALA A 749 -20.57 67.48 11.38
CA ALA A 749 -19.25 66.83 11.32
C ALA A 749 -18.64 66.88 9.91
N PHE A 750 -19.41 66.49 8.90
CA PHE A 750 -18.96 66.42 7.50
C PHE A 750 -18.93 67.77 6.78
N ALA A 751 -19.36 68.86 7.43
CA ALA A 751 -19.05 70.22 6.96
C ALA A 751 -17.52 70.48 6.89
N ASN A 752 -16.72 69.68 7.61
CA ASN A 752 -15.27 69.63 7.52
C ASN A 752 -14.77 68.21 7.14
N GLU A 753 -15.35 67.60 6.11
CA GLU A 753 -15.01 66.23 5.66
C GLU A 753 -13.53 66.02 5.33
N ASN A 754 -12.81 67.05 4.89
CA ASN A 754 -11.37 66.97 4.60
C ASN A 754 -10.53 66.61 5.83
N ALA A 755 -11.01 66.93 7.04
CA ALA A 755 -10.35 66.50 8.27
C ALA A 755 -10.41 64.98 8.49
N LEU A 756 -11.32 64.27 7.81
CA LEU A 756 -11.38 62.81 7.75
C LEU A 756 -10.68 62.26 6.49
N PHE A 757 -10.90 62.87 5.32
CA PHE A 757 -10.38 62.35 4.06
C PHE A 757 -8.86 62.46 3.94
N ASP A 758 -8.29 63.62 4.27
CA ASP A 758 -6.87 63.88 4.03
C ASP A 758 -5.95 62.92 4.83
N PRO A 759 -6.18 62.63 6.12
CA PRO A 759 -5.38 61.67 6.86
C PRO A 759 -5.41 60.24 6.30
N LEU A 760 -6.55 59.80 5.74
CA LEU A 760 -6.68 58.48 5.09
C LEU A 760 -5.95 58.45 3.75
N LEU A 761 -6.23 59.44 2.89
CA LEU A 761 -5.60 59.51 1.56
C LEU A 761 -4.09 59.70 1.66
N ASN A 762 -3.59 60.44 2.67
CA ASN A 762 -2.16 60.58 2.92
C ASN A 762 -1.46 59.26 3.29
N ARG A 763 -2.16 58.34 3.98
CA ARG A 763 -1.58 57.05 4.37
C ARG A 763 -1.66 56.00 3.26
N VAL A 764 -2.72 56.02 2.45
CA VAL A 764 -2.90 55.04 1.35
C VAL A 764 -2.20 55.46 0.06
N LEU A 765 -2.28 56.74 -0.33
CA LEU A 765 -1.72 57.28 -1.57
C LEU A 765 -0.45 58.11 -1.34
N GLY A 766 0.01 58.22 -0.10
CA GLY A 766 1.12 59.10 0.27
C GLY A 766 0.73 60.59 0.31
N ALA A 767 1.60 61.39 0.91
CA ALA A 767 1.47 62.85 0.94
C ALA A 767 1.80 63.49 -0.43
N THR A 768 2.59 62.81 -1.26
CA THR A 768 2.99 63.25 -2.61
C THR A 768 2.31 62.38 -3.66
N GLN A 769 1.72 62.99 -4.70
CA GLN A 769 1.10 62.27 -5.79
C GLN A 769 2.14 61.51 -6.63
N LEU A 770 1.94 60.20 -6.82
CA LEU A 770 2.71 59.38 -7.74
C LEU A 770 2.02 59.28 -9.12
N GLY A 771 2.79 59.04 -10.17
CA GLY A 771 2.27 58.90 -11.55
C GLY A 771 1.59 57.56 -11.85
N HIS A 772 1.66 56.60 -10.93
CA HIS A 772 1.23 55.20 -11.14
C HIS A 772 0.16 54.76 -10.10
N GLN A 773 -0.46 55.73 -9.42
CA GLN A 773 -1.51 55.51 -8.43
C GLN A 773 -2.75 56.34 -8.80
N PRO A 774 -3.93 56.06 -8.23
CA PRO A 774 -5.11 56.90 -8.41
C PRO A 774 -4.85 58.37 -8.12
N ASP A 775 -5.46 59.26 -8.89
CA ASP A 775 -5.35 60.70 -8.63
C ASP A 775 -6.09 61.05 -7.34
N LYS A 776 -5.38 61.69 -6.42
CA LYS A 776 -5.90 61.99 -5.08
C LYS A 776 -7.06 62.99 -5.08
N ILE A 777 -7.18 63.86 -6.08
CA ILE A 777 -8.31 64.78 -6.21
C ILE A 777 -9.55 63.97 -6.63
N PHE A 778 -9.42 63.11 -7.64
CA PHE A 778 -10.55 62.25 -8.05
C PHE A 778 -11.03 61.32 -6.93
N VAL A 779 -10.12 60.71 -6.16
CA VAL A 779 -10.53 59.89 -5.01
C VAL A 779 -11.24 60.73 -3.95
N ARG A 780 -10.78 61.96 -3.70
CA ARG A 780 -11.45 62.88 -2.75
C ARG A 780 -12.87 63.23 -3.22
N ASP A 781 -13.04 63.53 -4.50
CA ASP A 781 -14.34 63.86 -5.07
C ASP A 781 -15.32 62.67 -4.94
N GLU A 782 -14.87 61.45 -5.20
CA GLU A 782 -15.67 60.23 -5.00
C GLU A 782 -16.06 59.99 -3.52
N LEU A 783 -15.16 60.30 -2.57
CA LEU A 783 -15.49 60.23 -1.15
C LEU A 783 -16.51 61.30 -0.74
N SER A 784 -16.39 62.52 -1.29
CA SER A 784 -17.39 63.57 -1.10
C SER A 784 -18.74 63.15 -1.67
N ASP A 785 -18.76 62.54 -2.86
CA ASP A 785 -19.98 62.04 -3.49
C ASP A 785 -20.62 60.89 -2.69
N LEU A 786 -19.81 60.01 -2.07
CA LEU A 786 -20.28 58.98 -1.15
C LEU A 786 -20.97 59.60 0.08
N VAL A 787 -20.36 60.63 0.66
CA VAL A 787 -20.85 61.28 1.90
C VAL A 787 -22.05 62.18 1.63
N ASN A 788 -21.95 63.07 0.64
CA ASN A 788 -22.90 64.16 0.39
C ASN A 788 -23.91 63.86 -0.73
N GLY A 789 -23.62 62.87 -1.57
CA GLY A 789 -24.42 62.54 -2.75
C GLY A 789 -24.07 63.40 -3.96
N VAL A 790 -24.58 63.00 -5.13
CA VAL A 790 -24.25 63.63 -6.43
C VAL A 790 -25.34 64.58 -6.94
N GLY A 791 -26.20 65.08 -6.04
CA GLY A 791 -27.37 65.89 -6.40
C GLY A 791 -28.53 65.12 -7.05
N ASP A 792 -28.40 63.80 -7.20
CA ASP A 792 -29.48 62.89 -7.60
C ASP A 792 -30.25 62.41 -6.35
N PRO A 793 -31.59 62.63 -6.28
CA PRO A 793 -32.41 62.11 -5.18
C PRO A 793 -32.33 60.59 -4.98
N ALA A 794 -31.96 59.82 -6.00
CA ALA A 794 -31.72 58.38 -5.90
C ALA A 794 -30.37 58.02 -5.26
N ARG A 795 -29.44 58.99 -5.16
CA ARG A 795 -28.11 58.86 -4.54
C ARG A 795 -27.87 60.02 -3.56
N PRO A 796 -28.63 60.09 -2.46
CA PRO A 796 -28.63 61.26 -1.56
C PRO A 796 -27.36 61.41 -0.69
N GLY A 797 -26.41 60.46 -0.77
CA GLY A 797 -25.22 60.43 0.08
C GLY A 797 -25.51 59.88 1.48
N LEU A 798 -24.47 59.40 2.16
CA LEU A 798 -24.58 58.77 3.48
C LEU A 798 -25.06 59.73 4.59
N VAL A 799 -24.82 61.03 4.46
CA VAL A 799 -25.27 62.07 5.41
C VAL A 799 -26.79 62.26 5.35
N ASN A 800 -27.40 62.10 4.17
CA ASN A 800 -28.84 62.31 3.98
C ASN A 800 -29.63 60.99 3.92
N ALA A 801 -28.97 59.85 3.67
CA ALA A 801 -29.57 58.52 3.73
C ALA A 801 -29.58 57.98 5.16
N ILE A 802 -30.66 58.21 5.91
CA ILE A 802 -30.85 57.66 7.26
C ILE A 802 -31.55 56.28 7.15
N PRO A 803 -30.90 55.16 7.54
CA PRO A 803 -31.55 53.87 7.58
C PRO A 803 -32.75 53.85 8.54
N ALA A 804 -33.75 53.02 8.23
CA ALA A 804 -34.94 52.91 9.06
C ALA A 804 -34.57 52.44 10.48
N GLY A 805 -34.88 53.26 11.49
CA GLY A 805 -34.62 52.96 12.90
C GLY A 805 -33.32 53.53 13.46
N GLU A 806 -32.49 54.20 12.66
CA GLU A 806 -31.28 54.89 13.13
C GLU A 806 -31.54 56.38 13.46
N ALA A 807 -30.88 56.89 14.49
CA ALA A 807 -30.88 58.31 14.84
C ALA A 807 -29.78 59.05 14.06
N ASN A 808 -30.03 60.31 13.71
CA ASN A 808 -29.06 61.17 13.04
C ASN A 808 -28.13 61.85 14.05
N ASP A 809 -27.31 61.06 14.74
CA ASP A 809 -26.49 61.48 15.89
C ASP A 809 -24.99 61.14 15.72
N ALA A 810 -24.21 61.33 16.78
CA ALA A 810 -22.78 61.04 16.81
C ALA A 810 -22.42 59.58 16.44
N ALA A 811 -23.30 58.60 16.75
CA ALA A 811 -23.07 57.21 16.38
C ALA A 811 -23.17 57.05 14.85
N ARG A 812 -24.12 57.74 14.22
CA ARG A 812 -24.21 57.78 12.76
C ARG A 812 -22.97 58.40 12.12
N THR A 813 -22.44 59.49 12.68
CA THR A 813 -21.18 60.10 12.23
C THR A 813 -20.03 59.09 12.22
N ARG A 814 -19.88 58.30 13.28
CA ARG A 814 -18.86 57.23 13.34
C ARG A 814 -19.11 56.13 12.31
N SER A 815 -20.35 55.72 12.09
CA SER A 815 -20.69 54.71 11.07
C SER A 815 -20.36 55.19 9.64
N ILE A 816 -20.64 56.45 9.31
CA ILE A 816 -20.26 57.02 8.01
C ILE A 816 -18.74 57.07 7.89
N ALA A 817 -18.03 57.48 8.95
CA ALA A 817 -16.57 57.49 8.95
C ALA A 817 -15.94 56.10 8.79
N LYS A 818 -16.54 55.05 9.38
CA LYS A 818 -16.15 53.65 9.13
C LYS A 818 -16.28 53.29 7.65
N GLY A 819 -17.41 53.65 7.02
CA GLY A 819 -17.64 53.39 5.59
C GLY A 819 -16.64 54.10 4.69
N VAL A 820 -16.34 55.38 4.97
CA VAL A 820 -15.32 56.15 4.25
C VAL A 820 -13.94 55.50 4.41
N CYS A 821 -13.55 55.15 5.63
CA CYS A 821 -12.28 54.47 5.90
C CYS A 821 -12.18 53.16 5.12
N ALA A 822 -13.21 52.31 5.18
CA ALA A 822 -13.22 51.00 4.53
C ALA A 822 -13.15 51.13 3.00
N ALA A 823 -13.81 52.13 2.41
CA ALA A 823 -13.75 52.41 0.98
C ALA A 823 -12.33 52.78 0.51
N VAL A 824 -11.58 53.52 1.33
CA VAL A 824 -10.20 53.93 1.00
C VAL A 824 -9.23 52.76 1.17
N ILE A 825 -9.27 52.07 2.31
CA ILE A 825 -8.28 51.02 2.60
C ILE A 825 -8.58 49.68 1.92
N GLY A 826 -9.84 49.41 1.54
CA GLY A 826 -10.22 48.24 0.75
C GLY A 826 -10.03 48.42 -0.76
N SER A 827 -9.36 49.51 -1.19
CA SER A 827 -9.21 49.87 -2.60
C SER A 827 -8.00 49.20 -3.27
N ALA A 828 -7.95 49.28 -4.60
CA ALA A 828 -6.82 48.82 -5.40
C ALA A 828 -5.49 49.51 -5.04
N ALA A 829 -5.53 50.74 -4.51
CA ALA A 829 -4.34 51.44 -4.06
C ALA A 829 -3.65 50.76 -2.87
N MET A 830 -4.42 50.06 -2.03
CA MET A 830 -3.89 49.22 -0.96
C MET A 830 -3.50 47.84 -1.47
N LEU A 831 -4.19 47.30 -2.48
CA LEU A 831 -3.97 45.92 -2.92
C LEU A 831 -2.78 45.75 -3.87
N ILE A 832 -2.62 46.64 -4.86
CA ILE A 832 -1.64 46.50 -5.94
C ILE A 832 -0.25 46.96 -5.45
N GLN A 833 0.80 46.22 -5.81
CA GLN A 833 2.19 46.52 -5.46
C GLN A 833 3.14 46.43 -6.66
#